data_AF-A0A928STU3-F1
#
_entry.id   AF-A0A928STU3-F1
#
_cell.length_a   1.000
_cell.length_b   1.000
_cell.length_c   1.000
_cell.angle_alpha   90.00
_cell.angle_beta   90.00
_cell.angle_gamma   90.00
#
_symmetry.space_group_name_H-M   'P 1'
#
loop_
_entity.id
_entity.type
_entity.pdbx_description
1 polymer ?
#
loop_
_entity_poly.entity_id
_entity_poly.type
_entity_poly.pdbx_seq_one_letter_code
_entity_poly.pdbx_strand_id
1 'polypeptide(L)'
;MRLDDSGTCPPGAPWATAQGFEARFESGGVALRREGQSEDDGSLSLANVGCPDAREPVETAAQFAHENRVDYRRRAGSGSVDEWYLTGPLGLEQGFTIGKAPPCLMVSGFGWSVALSGDTALLGARGDDQAAGSAYVFVRSGSVWSQQQKLTANDAAASDAFGASVAVSGDAALVGAPFDSYVGGINAGSAYVFVRSGSTWSQQQKLTASDAANSTWASEHAFGGSVALSGDTAVVGAVKDAGGTGAGSAYVFVRSGSTWSQQQKLTASDAAPNDAFGRSVAVSGDTTVVGAPSDDHAGGTDAGSAYVFVRSGSLWSQQQKLTASDAAGGDAFGSSVAHFGDTTVVGALHASHAGGAYAGSAYVFVRSGSLWSQQQKLTASDAAANDRFGWSVALSGDTALVSAPYHYPTGSAYVFVRSGSVWSQQSTLTASDGAAGDYFGRSVAVSGETALVGAPDDGHAGGIYAGSVYVFGPKKTNGAKCGAASECVSGFCADGVCCSAACGASVPDDCQACTVALGASADGTCTQLTATSCADGNACIVGDSCQNGVCTPGTTPLDCNDNNPCTNDTCNSVAGCQQAAVANGTPCAAGTCIDGACTANGGTGGSDGGGGLAGAAGTASGGVGAAGAGGMGGGTAGSAGGAGTSTDAGTGKDAGDGASPTSQVDGGCGCRTRRGSGSGVAGFGWLVALLLRRACRRRSSVWGRPPRLDAGSRRNLTSPPSK
;
A
#
# COMPACT_ATOMS: atom_id res chain seq x y z
N MET A 1 -2.28 -33.94 -25.94
CA MET A 1 -2.17 -33.19 -27.20
C MET A 1 -1.09 -33.84 -28.07
N ARG A 2 -1.26 -33.93 -29.39
CA ARG A 2 -0.18 -34.30 -30.33
C ARG A 2 -0.01 -33.16 -31.33
N LEU A 3 1.20 -32.67 -31.49
CA LEU A 3 1.59 -31.69 -32.52
C LEU A 3 1.85 -32.42 -33.84
N ASP A 4 1.66 -31.73 -34.97
CA ASP A 4 2.22 -32.18 -36.24
C ASP A 4 3.68 -31.74 -36.40
N ASP A 5 4.35 -32.30 -37.40
CA ASP A 5 5.80 -32.17 -37.63
C ASP A 5 6.24 -30.74 -38.01
N SER A 6 5.33 -29.76 -38.08
CA SER A 6 5.62 -28.36 -38.41
C SER A 6 5.66 -27.41 -37.21
N GLY A 7 5.28 -27.87 -36.01
CA GLY A 7 5.17 -27.00 -34.84
C GLY A 7 4.06 -25.95 -34.94
N THR A 8 3.11 -26.10 -35.86
CA THR A 8 1.91 -25.25 -35.97
C THR A 8 0.64 -26.10 -35.86
N CYS A 9 -0.44 -25.55 -35.30
CA CYS A 9 -1.73 -26.26 -35.24
C CYS A 9 -2.48 -26.09 -36.57
N PRO A 10 -2.89 -27.17 -37.25
CA PRO A 10 -3.83 -27.09 -38.36
C PRO A 10 -5.15 -26.46 -37.91
N PRO A 11 -5.90 -25.77 -38.78
CA PRO A 11 -7.28 -25.42 -38.50
C PRO A 11 -8.10 -26.71 -38.32
N GLY A 12 -8.30 -27.13 -37.06
CA GLY A 12 -9.05 -28.33 -36.69
C GLY A 12 -8.33 -29.43 -35.89
N ALA A 13 -7.24 -29.18 -35.14
CA ALA A 13 -6.61 -30.21 -34.27
C ALA A 13 -6.18 -29.70 -32.87
N PRO A 14 -5.92 -30.59 -31.87
CA PRO A 14 -6.68 -31.76 -31.43
C PRO A 14 -7.17 -31.63 -29.98
N TRP A 15 -8.14 -32.45 -29.61
CA TRP A 15 -8.75 -32.50 -28.28
C TRP A 15 -7.76 -32.89 -27.19
N ALA A 16 -7.74 -32.14 -26.09
CA ALA A 16 -7.18 -32.59 -24.83
C ALA A 16 -8.22 -33.44 -24.11
N THR A 17 -8.01 -34.75 -24.05
CA THR A 17 -8.87 -35.66 -23.30
C THR A 17 -8.41 -35.71 -21.85
N ALA A 18 -9.16 -35.03 -20.99
CA ALA A 18 -8.99 -35.11 -19.55
C ALA A 18 -10.38 -35.27 -18.93
N GLN A 19 -10.55 -36.30 -18.09
CA GLN A 19 -11.76 -36.50 -17.29
C GLN A 19 -13.07 -36.64 -18.10
N GLY A 20 -12.99 -37.11 -19.35
CA GLY A 20 -14.16 -37.32 -20.24
C GLY A 20 -14.63 -36.07 -20.98
N PHE A 21 -13.80 -35.03 -21.03
CA PHE A 21 -14.04 -33.81 -21.81
C PHE A 21 -12.94 -33.58 -22.84
N GLU A 22 -13.33 -32.94 -23.93
CA GLU A 22 -12.52 -32.49 -25.05
C GLU A 22 -12.54 -30.96 -25.11
N ALA A 23 -11.37 -30.34 -25.21
CA ALA A 23 -11.21 -28.89 -25.41
C ALA A 23 -10.86 -28.55 -26.86
N ARG A 24 -11.57 -27.58 -27.45
CA ARG A 24 -11.30 -26.99 -28.77
C ARG A 24 -10.89 -25.53 -28.60
N PHE A 25 -9.70 -25.18 -29.07
CA PHE A 25 -9.16 -23.82 -28.97
C PHE A 25 -9.44 -23.03 -30.25
N GLU A 26 -10.10 -21.89 -30.08
CA GLU A 26 -10.51 -20.95 -31.12
C GLU A 26 -9.85 -19.58 -30.86
N SER A 27 -9.84 -18.68 -31.84
CA SER A 27 -9.22 -17.36 -31.69
C SER A 27 -9.86 -16.49 -30.58
N GLY A 28 -11.12 -16.78 -30.25
CA GLY A 28 -11.87 -16.15 -29.16
C GLY A 28 -11.67 -16.77 -27.78
N GLY A 29 -11.12 -17.99 -27.68
CA GLY A 29 -11.00 -18.72 -26.41
C GLY A 29 -11.19 -20.23 -26.59
N VAL A 30 -11.67 -20.92 -25.56
CA VAL A 30 -11.81 -22.39 -25.56
C VAL A 30 -13.28 -22.82 -25.50
N ALA A 31 -13.65 -23.81 -26.31
CA ALA A 31 -14.90 -24.54 -26.21
C ALA A 31 -14.64 -25.93 -25.59
N LEU A 32 -15.54 -26.37 -24.72
CA LEU A 32 -15.48 -27.65 -24.01
C LEU A 32 -16.68 -28.50 -24.38
N ARG A 33 -16.45 -29.79 -24.60
CA ARG A 33 -17.51 -30.78 -24.83
C ARG A 33 -17.17 -32.11 -24.19
N ARG A 34 -18.16 -32.93 -23.85
CA ARG A 34 -17.93 -34.32 -23.44
C ARG A 34 -17.52 -35.19 -24.61
N GLU A 35 -16.65 -36.16 -24.33
CA GLU A 35 -16.24 -37.15 -25.32
C GLU A 35 -17.46 -37.86 -25.95
N GLY A 36 -17.47 -37.96 -27.28
CA GLY A 36 -18.54 -38.59 -28.04
C GLY A 36 -19.79 -37.73 -28.27
N GLN A 37 -19.80 -36.47 -27.83
CA GLN A 37 -20.87 -35.51 -28.17
C GLN A 37 -20.51 -34.69 -29.43
N SER A 38 -21.52 -34.37 -30.23
CA SER A 38 -21.37 -33.55 -31.44
C SER A 38 -21.45 -32.04 -31.16
N GLU A 39 -22.01 -31.64 -30.01
CA GLU A 39 -22.21 -30.23 -29.62
C GLU A 39 -21.31 -29.86 -28.44
N ASP A 40 -20.97 -28.56 -28.35
CA ASP A 40 -20.18 -28.04 -27.23
C ASP A 40 -21.05 -27.84 -25.99
N ASP A 41 -20.56 -28.29 -24.83
CA ASP A 41 -21.25 -28.15 -23.54
C ASP A 41 -21.04 -26.74 -22.92
N GLY A 42 -20.00 -26.01 -23.36
CA GLY A 42 -19.75 -24.64 -22.92
C GLY A 42 -18.51 -24.02 -23.57
N SER A 43 -18.31 -22.71 -23.40
CA SER A 43 -17.12 -22.01 -23.86
C SER A 43 -16.67 -20.93 -22.87
N LEU A 44 -15.39 -20.57 -22.97
CA LEU A 44 -14.74 -19.55 -22.18
C LEU A 44 -13.94 -18.63 -23.12
N SER A 45 -14.18 -17.32 -23.00
CA SER A 45 -13.49 -16.30 -23.77
C SER A 45 -13.12 -15.11 -22.90
N LEU A 46 -11.92 -14.56 -23.12
CA LEU A 46 -11.50 -13.31 -22.50
C LEU A 46 -12.07 -12.14 -23.31
N ALA A 47 -13.16 -11.55 -22.82
CA ALA A 47 -13.87 -10.51 -23.56
C ALA A 47 -13.35 -9.10 -23.31
N ASN A 48 -12.96 -8.78 -22.07
CA ASN A 48 -12.48 -7.45 -21.68
C ASN A 48 -11.43 -7.54 -20.58
N VAL A 49 -10.53 -6.56 -20.52
CA VAL A 49 -9.55 -6.34 -19.45
C VAL A 49 -9.68 -4.91 -18.95
N GLY A 50 -9.41 -4.65 -17.68
CA GLY A 50 -9.53 -3.30 -17.10
C GLY A 50 -10.31 -3.26 -15.80
N CYS A 51 -10.38 -2.07 -15.23
CA CYS A 51 -11.10 -1.81 -13.98
C CYS A 51 -12.62 -1.91 -14.19
N PRO A 52 -13.44 -2.13 -13.13
CA PRO A 52 -14.87 -2.40 -13.23
C PRO A 52 -15.66 -1.48 -14.18
N ASP A 53 -15.30 -0.19 -14.22
CA ASP A 53 -15.95 0.87 -15.00
C ASP A 53 -15.13 1.39 -16.20
N ALA A 54 -13.94 0.83 -16.41
CA ALA A 54 -13.02 1.19 -17.50
C ALA A 54 -12.44 -0.08 -18.10
N ARG A 55 -13.33 -0.99 -18.52
CA ARG A 55 -12.95 -2.21 -19.22
C ARG A 55 -12.81 -1.91 -20.69
N GLU A 56 -11.71 -2.34 -21.26
CA GLU A 56 -11.48 -2.31 -22.68
C GLU A 56 -11.66 -3.71 -23.28
N PRO A 57 -12.22 -3.79 -24.50
CA PRO A 57 -12.35 -5.05 -25.18
C PRO A 57 -10.97 -5.65 -25.46
N VAL A 58 -10.87 -6.96 -25.31
CA VAL A 58 -9.68 -7.72 -25.68
C VAL A 58 -9.90 -8.33 -27.06
N GLU A 59 -8.95 -8.11 -27.96
CA GLU A 59 -9.00 -8.64 -29.32
C GLU A 59 -8.86 -10.18 -29.33
N THR A 60 -9.44 -10.81 -30.34
CA THR A 60 -9.16 -12.22 -30.66
C THR A 60 -7.70 -12.38 -31.09
N ALA A 61 -7.06 -13.50 -30.76
CA ALA A 61 -5.66 -13.74 -31.10
C ALA A 61 -5.45 -15.12 -31.70
N ALA A 62 -4.37 -15.27 -32.48
CA ALA A 62 -3.89 -16.57 -32.90
C ALA A 62 -3.33 -17.34 -31.69
N GLN A 63 -3.61 -18.64 -31.66
CA GLN A 63 -3.16 -19.56 -30.62
C GLN A 63 -1.80 -20.16 -30.96
N PHE A 64 -0.94 -20.29 -29.94
CA PHE A 64 0.37 -20.93 -30.01
C PHE A 64 0.35 -22.14 -29.08
N ALA A 65 0.49 -23.35 -29.61
CA ALA A 65 0.46 -24.57 -28.82
C ALA A 65 1.88 -25.09 -28.56
N HIS A 66 2.16 -25.41 -27.31
CA HIS A 66 3.43 -26.00 -26.87
C HIS A 66 3.13 -27.10 -25.84
N GLU A 67 3.45 -28.35 -26.17
CA GLU A 67 3.23 -29.51 -25.30
C GLU A 67 1.79 -29.63 -24.76
N ASN A 68 1.56 -29.31 -23.48
CA ASN A 68 0.27 -29.33 -22.80
C ASN A 68 -0.30 -27.92 -22.56
N ARG A 69 0.26 -26.88 -23.21
CA ARG A 69 -0.11 -25.48 -23.06
C ARG A 69 -0.53 -24.85 -24.39
N VAL A 70 -1.54 -23.98 -24.34
CA VAL A 70 -1.97 -23.13 -25.46
C VAL A 70 -1.94 -21.67 -25.01
N ASP A 71 -1.19 -20.83 -25.72
CA ASP A 71 -0.99 -19.41 -25.45
C ASP A 71 -1.70 -18.53 -26.47
N TYR A 72 -2.22 -17.39 -26.02
CA TYR A 72 -2.83 -16.33 -26.81
C TYR A 72 -2.14 -15.01 -26.49
N ARG A 73 -1.53 -14.39 -27.51
CA ARG A 73 -1.03 -13.01 -27.39
C ARG A 73 -2.09 -12.03 -27.84
N ARG A 74 -2.88 -11.51 -26.91
CA ARG A 74 -4.00 -10.60 -27.18
C ARG A 74 -3.59 -9.15 -27.01
N ARG A 75 -4.35 -8.27 -27.65
CA ARG A 75 -4.24 -6.82 -27.50
C ARG A 75 -5.50 -6.28 -26.86
N ALA A 76 -5.31 -5.28 -26.03
CA ALA A 76 -6.34 -4.40 -25.52
C ALA A 76 -5.83 -2.95 -25.68
N GLY A 77 -6.73 -1.97 -25.69
CA GLY A 77 -6.37 -0.57 -25.96
C GLY A 77 -5.17 -0.04 -25.15
N SER A 78 -4.99 -0.54 -23.93
CA SER A 78 -3.95 -0.12 -22.99
C SER A 78 -2.66 -0.94 -23.05
N GLY A 79 -2.65 -2.12 -23.70
CA GLY A 79 -1.48 -2.98 -23.73
C GLY A 79 -1.74 -4.41 -24.23
N SER A 80 -0.75 -5.29 -24.01
CA SER A 80 -0.88 -6.71 -24.34
C SER A 80 -1.46 -7.51 -23.18
N VAL A 81 -2.20 -8.57 -23.51
CA VAL A 81 -2.65 -9.59 -22.57
C VAL A 81 -2.20 -10.95 -23.09
N ASP A 82 -1.30 -11.60 -22.38
CA ASP A 82 -0.86 -12.96 -22.67
C ASP A 82 -1.74 -13.94 -21.88
N GLU A 83 -2.78 -14.47 -22.52
CA GLU A 83 -3.64 -15.51 -21.95
C GLU A 83 -3.06 -16.89 -22.26
N TRP A 84 -3.20 -17.83 -21.34
CA TRP A 84 -2.73 -19.20 -21.52
C TRP A 84 -3.68 -20.22 -20.91
N TYR A 85 -3.68 -21.40 -21.49
CA TYR A 85 -4.41 -22.57 -21.05
C TYR A 85 -3.44 -23.73 -20.86
N LEU A 86 -3.47 -24.37 -19.69
CA LEU A 86 -2.58 -25.48 -19.35
C LEU A 86 -3.42 -26.71 -19.02
N THR A 87 -3.14 -27.82 -19.68
CA THR A 87 -3.78 -29.10 -19.38
C THR A 87 -2.92 -29.88 -18.38
N GLY A 88 -3.47 -30.13 -17.20
CA GLY A 88 -2.84 -30.91 -16.14
C GLY A 88 -3.66 -32.12 -15.70
N PRO A 89 -3.15 -32.92 -14.74
CA PRO A 89 -3.87 -34.09 -14.20
C PRO A 89 -5.23 -33.75 -13.58
N LEU A 90 -5.44 -32.49 -13.18
CA LEU A 90 -6.67 -31.99 -12.54
C LEU A 90 -7.65 -31.33 -13.52
N GLY A 91 -7.29 -31.19 -14.81
CA GLY A 91 -8.15 -30.60 -15.82
C GLY A 91 -7.47 -29.47 -16.60
N LEU A 92 -8.29 -28.59 -17.18
CA LEU A 92 -7.84 -27.41 -17.92
C LEU A 92 -7.77 -26.20 -16.99
N GLU A 93 -6.59 -25.60 -16.87
CA GLU A 93 -6.36 -24.35 -16.14
C GLU A 93 -6.26 -23.19 -17.14
N GLN A 94 -6.77 -22.02 -16.75
CA GLN A 94 -6.64 -20.78 -17.51
C GLN A 94 -5.89 -19.77 -16.65
N GLY A 95 -4.98 -19.02 -17.26
CA GLY A 95 -4.35 -17.85 -16.66
C GLY A 95 -4.07 -16.77 -17.69
N PHE A 96 -3.62 -15.61 -17.24
CA PHE A 96 -3.22 -14.51 -18.09
C PHE A 96 -2.18 -13.61 -17.42
N THR A 97 -1.39 -12.90 -18.24
CA THR A 97 -0.47 -11.84 -17.82
C THR A 97 -0.83 -10.56 -18.55
N ILE A 98 -0.92 -9.45 -17.83
CA ILE A 98 -1.20 -8.13 -18.42
C ILE A 98 0.14 -7.40 -18.55
N GLY A 99 0.53 -7.04 -19.77
CA GLY A 99 1.83 -6.45 -20.07
C GLY A 99 1.98 -5.00 -19.60
N LYS A 100 0.86 -4.28 -19.44
CA LYS A 100 0.82 -2.93 -18.88
C LYS A 100 -0.45 -2.76 -18.07
N ALA A 101 -0.33 -2.23 -16.85
CA ALA A 101 -1.50 -1.91 -16.03
C ALA A 101 -2.47 -1.00 -16.81
N PRO A 102 -3.77 -1.35 -16.91
CA PRO A 102 -4.75 -0.49 -17.53
C PRO A 102 -4.77 0.88 -16.84
N PRO A 103 -4.93 2.01 -17.57
CA PRO A 103 -4.98 3.34 -17.00
C PRO A 103 -6.31 3.51 -16.25
N CYS A 104 -6.37 2.97 -15.04
CA CYS A 104 -7.47 3.23 -14.15
C CYS A 104 -7.27 4.65 -13.62
N LEU A 105 -8.23 5.54 -13.90
CA LEU A 105 -8.32 6.85 -13.25
C LEU A 105 -8.61 6.60 -11.76
N MET A 106 -7.57 6.31 -10.98
CA MET A 106 -7.69 6.11 -9.55
C MET A 106 -7.41 7.43 -8.85
N VAL A 107 -8.42 8.31 -8.79
CA VAL A 107 -8.49 9.33 -7.73
C VAL A 107 -8.86 8.61 -6.43
N SER A 108 -7.99 7.72 -5.93
CA SER A 108 -8.28 6.96 -4.72
C SER A 108 -8.14 7.86 -3.48
N GLY A 109 -7.18 8.80 -3.54
CA GLY A 109 -6.81 9.64 -2.41
C GLY A 109 -6.23 8.82 -1.26
N PHE A 110 -5.46 7.77 -1.55
CA PHE A 110 -4.85 6.94 -0.51
C PHE A 110 -3.95 7.80 0.40
N GLY A 111 -4.14 7.71 1.70
CA GLY A 111 -3.50 8.63 2.66
C GLY A 111 -4.29 9.92 2.91
N TRP A 112 -5.54 9.99 2.45
CA TRP A 112 -6.45 11.09 2.76
C TRP A 112 -6.59 11.28 4.27
N SER A 113 -6.70 10.17 5.00
CA SER A 113 -6.66 10.11 6.46
C SER A 113 -5.75 8.97 6.90
N VAL A 114 -5.04 9.14 8.00
CA VAL A 114 -4.13 8.13 8.55
C VAL A 114 -4.31 8.03 10.06
N ALA A 115 -4.23 6.81 10.59
CA ALA A 115 -4.21 6.54 12.02
C ALA A 115 -3.21 5.42 12.33
N LEU A 116 -2.64 5.46 13.52
CA LEU A 116 -1.60 4.53 13.96
C LEU A 116 -1.80 4.12 15.41
N SER A 117 -1.74 2.82 15.68
CA SER A 117 -1.73 2.25 17.04
C SER A 117 -0.68 1.15 17.11
N GLY A 118 0.48 1.48 17.68
CA GLY A 118 1.64 0.58 17.71
C GLY A 118 2.03 0.12 16.29
N ASP A 119 1.95 -1.19 16.06
CA ASP A 119 2.30 -1.82 14.77
C ASP A 119 1.14 -1.90 13.77
N THR A 120 0.00 -1.24 14.03
CA THR A 120 -1.16 -1.26 13.13
C THR A 120 -1.44 0.14 12.60
N ALA A 121 -1.39 0.29 11.28
CA ALA A 121 -1.73 1.51 10.57
C ALA A 121 -3.05 1.33 9.80
N LEU A 122 -3.89 2.36 9.83
CA LEU A 122 -5.16 2.40 9.11
C LEU A 122 -5.16 3.64 8.20
N LEU A 123 -5.32 3.44 6.90
CA LEU A 123 -5.13 4.46 5.88
C LEU A 123 -6.41 4.60 5.04
N GLY A 124 -7.01 5.79 5.02
CA GLY A 124 -8.21 6.08 4.27
C GLY A 124 -7.93 6.47 2.81
N ALA A 125 -8.78 5.99 1.90
CA ALA A 125 -8.80 6.30 0.48
C ALA A 125 -10.25 6.59 0.07
N ARG A 126 -10.71 7.81 0.36
CA ARG A 126 -12.13 8.17 0.25
C ARG A 126 -12.66 8.21 -1.19
N GLY A 127 -11.78 8.33 -2.18
CA GLY A 127 -12.15 8.41 -3.59
C GLY A 127 -12.15 7.04 -4.28
N ASP A 128 -11.68 6.00 -3.58
CA ASP A 128 -11.64 4.63 -4.08
C ASP A 128 -13.05 4.09 -4.38
N ASP A 129 -13.15 3.14 -5.31
CA ASP A 129 -14.41 2.47 -5.70
C ASP A 129 -15.57 3.45 -6.00
N GLN A 130 -15.38 4.39 -6.94
CA GLN A 130 -16.35 5.43 -7.30
C GLN A 130 -16.75 6.32 -6.12
N ALA A 131 -15.76 6.67 -5.31
CA ALA A 131 -15.92 7.40 -4.06
C ALA A 131 -16.88 6.74 -3.07
N ALA A 132 -17.22 5.45 -3.23
CA ALA A 132 -17.74 4.67 -2.11
C ALA A 132 -16.74 4.65 -0.96
N GLY A 133 -15.45 4.64 -1.32
CA GLY A 133 -14.32 4.81 -0.44
C GLY A 133 -13.85 3.50 0.18
N SER A 134 -12.62 3.52 0.68
CA SER A 134 -11.98 2.35 1.31
C SER A 134 -11.03 2.77 2.42
N ALA A 135 -10.72 1.80 3.29
CA ALA A 135 -9.64 1.94 4.26
C ALA A 135 -8.72 0.72 4.22
N TYR A 136 -7.42 0.93 4.33
CA TYR A 136 -6.41 -0.09 4.20
C TYR A 136 -5.69 -0.30 5.52
N VAL A 137 -5.63 -1.54 5.98
CA VAL A 137 -4.89 -1.92 7.18
C VAL A 137 -3.51 -2.39 6.77
N PHE A 138 -2.48 -1.79 7.37
CA PHE A 138 -1.11 -2.25 7.30
C PHE A 138 -0.64 -2.68 8.69
N VAL A 139 0.17 -3.73 8.73
CA VAL A 139 0.79 -4.22 9.96
C VAL A 139 2.29 -4.24 9.80
N ARG A 140 3.00 -3.81 10.85
CA ARG A 140 4.46 -3.81 10.92
C ARG A 140 4.99 -5.11 11.52
N SER A 141 5.99 -5.69 10.87
CA SER A 141 6.83 -6.74 11.42
C SER A 141 8.30 -6.35 11.25
N GLY A 142 8.98 -6.04 12.35
CA GLY A 142 10.31 -5.42 12.29
C GLY A 142 10.23 -4.02 11.67
N SER A 143 10.97 -3.78 10.58
CA SER A 143 10.92 -2.53 9.80
C SER A 143 9.95 -2.57 8.62
N VAL A 144 9.35 -3.73 8.33
CA VAL A 144 8.52 -3.93 7.13
C VAL A 144 7.06 -3.70 7.46
N TRP A 145 6.41 -2.84 6.68
CA TRP A 145 4.96 -2.69 6.66
C TRP A 145 4.38 -3.49 5.51
N SER A 146 3.38 -4.33 5.80
CA SER A 146 2.65 -5.10 4.79
C SER A 146 1.17 -4.82 4.89
N GLN A 147 0.50 -4.65 3.74
CA GLN A 147 -0.96 -4.54 3.70
C GLN A 147 -1.56 -5.85 4.20
N GLN A 148 -2.33 -5.77 5.29
CA GLN A 148 -3.06 -6.90 5.86
C GLN A 148 -4.43 -7.06 5.20
N GLN A 149 -5.18 -5.97 4.99
CA GLN A 149 -6.55 -6.04 4.48
C GLN A 149 -7.03 -4.70 3.89
N LYS A 150 -7.87 -4.75 2.85
CA LYS A 150 -8.72 -3.62 2.41
C LYS A 150 -10.10 -3.76 3.07
N LEU A 151 -10.59 -2.69 3.68
CA LEU A 151 -11.87 -2.59 4.37
C LEU A 151 -12.85 -1.76 3.54
N THR A 152 -14.08 -2.26 3.41
CA THR A 152 -15.22 -1.59 2.77
C THR A 152 -16.43 -1.73 3.67
N ALA A 153 -17.37 -0.78 3.61
CA ALA A 153 -18.67 -0.94 4.26
C ALA A 153 -19.49 -2.05 3.56
N ASN A 154 -20.22 -2.85 4.34
CA ASN A 154 -21.09 -3.91 3.82
C ASN A 154 -22.23 -3.37 2.95
N ASP A 155 -22.64 -2.13 3.20
CA ASP A 155 -23.67 -1.36 2.50
C ASP A 155 -23.08 -0.22 1.67
N ALA A 156 -21.80 -0.30 1.30
CA ALA A 156 -21.10 0.71 0.51
C ALA A 156 -21.88 1.10 -0.75
N ALA A 157 -22.11 2.40 -0.92
CA ALA A 157 -22.66 3.01 -2.10
C ALA A 157 -21.71 4.09 -2.65
N ALA A 158 -21.83 4.38 -3.94
CA ALA A 158 -20.99 5.39 -4.59
C ALA A 158 -21.14 6.75 -3.90
N SER A 159 -20.03 7.47 -3.79
CA SER A 159 -19.93 8.80 -3.14
C SER A 159 -20.14 8.85 -1.62
N ASP A 160 -20.25 7.73 -0.90
CA ASP A 160 -20.33 7.71 0.57
C ASP A 160 -19.06 8.23 1.26
N ALA A 161 -17.92 8.18 0.55
CA ALA A 161 -16.59 8.59 0.99
C ALA A 161 -16.10 7.88 2.25
N PHE A 162 -16.33 6.57 2.35
CA PHE A 162 -15.74 5.72 3.40
C PHE A 162 -14.21 5.88 3.42
N GLY A 163 -13.63 6.06 4.61
CA GLY A 163 -12.20 6.37 4.74
C GLY A 163 -11.87 7.87 4.68
N ALA A 164 -12.88 8.74 4.66
CA ALA A 164 -12.67 10.19 4.80
C ALA A 164 -12.05 10.56 6.16
N SER A 165 -12.31 9.75 7.19
CA SER A 165 -11.67 9.83 8.50
C SER A 165 -11.47 8.42 9.06
N VAL A 166 -10.37 8.19 9.77
CA VAL A 166 -10.01 6.89 10.33
C VAL A 166 -9.42 7.04 11.73
N ALA A 167 -9.71 6.07 12.60
CA ALA A 167 -9.08 5.94 13.92
C ALA A 167 -8.87 4.44 14.23
N VAL A 168 -7.79 4.12 14.94
CA VAL A 168 -7.47 2.74 15.36
C VAL A 168 -7.00 2.72 16.81
N SER A 169 -7.47 1.75 17.57
CA SER A 169 -7.08 1.53 18.97
C SER A 169 -7.05 0.03 19.24
N GLY A 170 -5.84 -0.54 19.32
CA GLY A 170 -5.67 -1.99 19.49
C GLY A 170 -6.34 -2.78 18.36
N ASP A 171 -7.31 -3.65 18.72
CA ASP A 171 -8.05 -4.51 17.80
C ASP A 171 -9.36 -3.88 17.27
N ALA A 172 -9.58 -2.59 17.50
CA ALA A 172 -10.75 -1.86 17.01
C ALA A 172 -10.33 -0.74 16.05
N ALA A 173 -11.10 -0.60 14.97
CA ALA A 173 -10.96 0.47 13.98
C ALA A 173 -12.31 1.15 13.77
N LEU A 174 -12.27 2.45 13.55
CA LEU A 174 -13.43 3.29 13.28
C LEU A 174 -13.18 4.06 11.99
N VAL A 175 -14.09 3.94 11.03
CA VAL A 175 -13.95 4.55 9.70
C VAL A 175 -15.19 5.39 9.38
N GLY A 176 -15.00 6.66 9.09
CA GLY A 176 -16.08 7.59 8.73
C GLY A 176 -16.43 7.54 7.24
N ALA A 177 -17.72 7.70 6.95
CA ALA A 177 -18.32 7.86 5.63
C ALA A 177 -19.33 9.03 5.68
N PRO A 178 -18.85 10.28 5.63
CA PRO A 178 -19.67 11.46 5.92
C PRO A 178 -20.81 11.72 4.93
N PHE A 179 -20.79 11.06 3.77
CA PHE A 179 -21.81 11.22 2.74
C PHE A 179 -22.70 9.99 2.57
N ASP A 180 -22.51 8.99 3.43
CA ASP A 180 -23.36 7.81 3.48
C ASP A 180 -24.83 8.19 3.66
N SER A 181 -25.66 7.65 2.77
CA SER A 181 -27.10 7.86 2.76
C SER A 181 -27.81 6.93 3.74
N TYR A 182 -28.65 7.48 4.61
CA TYR A 182 -29.58 6.69 5.43
C TYR A 182 -30.83 6.29 4.64
N VAL A 183 -31.53 5.24 5.10
CA VAL A 183 -32.81 4.79 4.52
C VAL A 183 -33.82 5.94 4.55
N GLY A 184 -34.05 6.56 3.39
CA GLY A 184 -34.80 7.83 3.25
C GLY A 184 -34.16 8.85 2.31
N GLY A 185 -32.92 8.62 1.86
CA GLY A 185 -32.25 9.43 0.83
C GLY A 185 -31.55 10.70 1.35
N ILE A 186 -31.09 10.68 2.60
CA ILE A 186 -30.43 11.83 3.23
C ILE A 186 -28.98 11.44 3.56
N ASN A 187 -28.02 12.25 3.12
CA ASN A 187 -26.58 12.14 3.44
C ASN A 187 -26.32 12.53 4.91
N ALA A 188 -26.90 11.77 5.84
CA ALA A 188 -26.69 11.96 7.27
C ALA A 188 -25.25 11.61 7.68
N GLY A 189 -24.58 10.76 6.90
CA GLY A 189 -23.25 10.25 7.19
C GLY A 189 -23.29 9.14 8.24
N SER A 190 -22.27 8.30 8.21
CA SER A 190 -22.12 7.14 9.07
C SER A 190 -20.69 6.94 9.51
N ALA A 191 -20.50 6.15 10.58
CA ALA A 191 -19.19 5.65 10.97
C ALA A 191 -19.26 4.14 11.20
N TYR A 192 -18.24 3.41 10.79
CA TYR A 192 -18.23 1.95 10.77
C TYR A 192 -17.16 1.42 11.70
N VAL A 193 -17.58 0.55 12.62
CA VAL A 193 -16.66 -0.14 13.52
C VAL A 193 -16.22 -1.45 12.90
N PHE A 194 -14.92 -1.67 12.85
CA PHE A 194 -14.30 -2.94 12.50
C PHE A 194 -13.56 -3.48 13.71
N VAL A 195 -13.57 -4.82 13.86
CA VAL A 195 -12.82 -5.51 14.91
C VAL A 195 -11.92 -6.58 14.31
N ARG A 196 -10.72 -6.70 14.87
CA ARG A 196 -9.73 -7.70 14.48
C ARG A 196 -9.90 -8.98 15.30
N SER A 197 -9.90 -10.12 14.61
CA SER A 197 -9.76 -11.45 15.19
C SER A 197 -8.67 -12.21 14.44
N GLY A 198 -7.51 -12.40 15.07
CA GLY A 198 -6.32 -12.88 14.39
C GLY A 198 -5.82 -11.85 13.37
N SER A 199 -5.74 -12.22 12.09
CA SER A 199 -5.36 -11.32 11.00
C SER A 199 -6.54 -10.72 10.23
N THR A 200 -7.77 -11.04 10.63
CA THR A 200 -8.99 -10.66 9.89
C THR A 200 -9.73 -9.54 10.61
N TRP A 201 -10.04 -8.49 9.86
CA TRP A 201 -10.93 -7.41 10.26
C TRP A 201 -12.33 -7.64 9.70
N SER A 202 -13.35 -7.54 10.55
CA SER A 202 -14.75 -7.65 10.15
C SER A 202 -15.53 -6.44 10.64
N GLN A 203 -16.44 -5.91 9.81
CA GLN A 203 -17.38 -4.88 10.24
C GLN A 203 -18.26 -5.43 11.36
N GLN A 204 -18.15 -4.82 12.54
CA GLN A 204 -18.94 -5.15 13.72
C GLN A 204 -20.27 -4.39 13.72
N GLN A 205 -20.25 -3.10 13.38
CA GLN A 205 -21.43 -2.25 13.49
C GLN A 205 -21.32 -0.99 12.61
N LYS A 206 -22.45 -0.52 12.08
CA LYS A 206 -22.65 0.83 11.53
C LYS A 206 -23.21 1.73 12.63
N LEU A 207 -22.59 2.87 12.87
CA LEU A 207 -22.99 3.90 13.82
C LEU A 207 -23.64 5.06 13.06
N THR A 208 -24.77 5.52 13.57
CA THR A 208 -25.50 6.68 13.07
C THR A 208 -25.91 7.56 14.25
N ALA A 209 -26.10 8.86 14.01
CA ALA A 209 -26.66 9.76 15.01
C ALA A 209 -28.11 9.40 15.32
N SER A 210 -28.48 9.31 16.60
CA SER A 210 -29.84 8.96 17.03
C SER A 210 -30.93 9.92 16.55
N ASP A 211 -30.55 11.16 16.24
CA ASP A 211 -31.41 12.26 15.80
C ASP A 211 -31.31 12.56 14.30
N ALA A 212 -30.60 11.72 13.51
CA ALA A 212 -30.41 11.89 12.07
C ALA A 212 -31.73 12.00 11.27
N ALA A 213 -32.80 11.34 11.73
CA ALA A 213 -34.11 11.36 11.07
C ALA A 213 -34.92 12.65 11.30
N ASN A 214 -34.47 13.53 12.21
CA ASN A 214 -35.17 14.77 12.55
C ASN A 214 -34.67 16.00 11.76
N SER A 215 -33.81 15.78 10.76
CA SER A 215 -33.36 16.83 9.85
C SER A 215 -34.24 16.86 8.61
N THR A 216 -34.88 18.00 8.35
CA THR A 216 -35.65 18.25 7.13
C THR A 216 -34.81 18.79 5.97
N TRP A 217 -33.49 18.93 6.14
CA TRP A 217 -32.56 19.39 5.11
C TRP A 217 -31.61 18.27 4.72
N ALA A 218 -31.78 17.77 3.49
CA ALA A 218 -31.28 16.48 3.00
C ALA A 218 -29.76 16.35 2.80
N SER A 219 -28.91 17.26 3.32
CA SER A 219 -27.50 17.37 2.89
C SER A 219 -26.42 17.60 3.97
N GLU A 220 -26.70 17.57 5.29
CA GLU A 220 -25.90 18.44 6.17
C GLU A 220 -25.31 17.89 7.48
N HIS A 221 -25.63 16.73 8.03
CA HIS A 221 -24.98 16.33 9.30
C HIS A 221 -23.46 16.11 9.15
N ALA A 222 -23.04 15.51 8.03
CA ALA A 222 -21.67 15.07 7.79
C ALA A 222 -21.10 14.24 8.97
N PHE A 223 -21.96 13.40 9.58
CA PHE A 223 -21.57 12.50 10.66
C PHE A 223 -20.51 11.52 10.15
N GLY A 224 -19.41 11.37 10.88
CA GLY A 224 -18.25 10.60 10.40
C GLY A 224 -17.26 11.46 9.59
N GLY A 225 -17.46 12.78 9.52
CA GLY A 225 -16.48 13.71 8.95
C GLY A 225 -15.19 13.78 9.77
N SER A 226 -15.27 13.48 11.07
CA SER A 226 -14.13 13.28 11.97
C SER A 226 -14.46 12.15 12.95
N VAL A 227 -13.45 11.33 13.28
CA VAL A 227 -13.61 10.19 14.20
C VAL A 227 -12.40 10.09 15.12
N ALA A 228 -12.63 9.65 16.36
CA ALA A 228 -11.58 9.29 17.31
C ALA A 228 -11.99 8.06 18.13
N LEU A 229 -11.01 7.26 18.52
CA LEU A 229 -11.23 5.98 19.20
C LEU A 229 -10.20 5.77 20.31
N SER A 230 -10.66 5.46 21.52
CA SER A 230 -9.81 5.09 22.65
C SER A 230 -10.45 3.92 23.40
N GLY A 231 -9.91 2.71 23.20
CA GLY A 231 -10.49 1.48 23.74
C GLY A 231 -11.96 1.32 23.35
N ASP A 232 -12.83 1.31 24.36
CA ASP A 232 -14.28 1.12 24.20
C ASP A 232 -15.07 2.44 24.02
N THR A 233 -14.39 3.57 23.80
CA THR A 233 -15.01 4.88 23.57
C THR A 233 -14.71 5.38 22.17
N ALA A 234 -15.76 5.65 21.40
CA ALA A 234 -15.69 6.25 20.07
C ALA A 234 -16.34 7.64 20.11
N VAL A 235 -15.73 8.62 19.45
CA VAL A 235 -16.28 9.97 19.29
C VAL A 235 -16.37 10.26 17.79
N VAL A 236 -17.55 10.70 17.35
CA VAL A 236 -17.83 10.97 15.93
C VAL A 236 -18.36 12.39 15.78
N GLY A 237 -17.67 13.20 14.99
CA GLY A 237 -18.10 14.57 14.68
C GLY A 237 -19.16 14.62 13.58
N ALA A 238 -20.05 15.60 13.69
CA ALA A 238 -21.11 15.94 12.74
C ALA A 238 -21.15 17.46 12.57
N VAL A 239 -20.27 17.97 11.70
CA VAL A 239 -19.89 19.40 11.66
C VAL A 239 -21.03 20.34 11.27
N LYS A 240 -22.06 19.88 10.55
CA LYS A 240 -23.24 20.70 10.23
C LYS A 240 -24.53 20.21 10.88
N ASP A 241 -24.41 19.37 11.90
CA ASP A 241 -25.52 19.03 12.78
C ASP A 241 -25.95 20.23 13.64
N ALA A 242 -27.18 20.72 13.44
CA ALA A 242 -27.95 21.65 14.28
C ALA A 242 -29.19 22.14 13.51
N GLY A 243 -29.98 21.20 12.95
CA GLY A 243 -31.13 21.55 12.09
C GLY A 243 -30.75 22.39 10.85
N GLY A 244 -29.53 22.20 10.31
CA GLY A 244 -29.04 22.92 9.11
C GLY A 244 -28.39 24.27 9.37
N THR A 245 -28.19 24.66 10.64
CA THR A 245 -27.56 25.96 10.98
C THR A 245 -26.03 25.93 11.08
N GLY A 246 -25.40 24.76 10.95
CA GLY A 246 -23.94 24.65 10.94
C GLY A 246 -23.24 24.81 12.30
N ALA A 247 -23.98 24.85 13.42
CA ALA A 247 -23.35 24.95 14.74
C ALA A 247 -22.48 23.71 15.07
N GLY A 248 -22.92 22.53 14.62
CA GLY A 248 -22.17 21.28 14.71
C GLY A 248 -22.40 20.53 16.02
N SER A 249 -22.03 19.24 16.03
CA SER A 249 -22.11 18.36 17.21
C SER A 249 -21.05 17.26 17.17
N ALA A 250 -20.82 16.61 18.31
CA ALA A 250 -20.05 15.38 18.41
C ALA A 250 -20.83 14.33 19.21
N TYR A 251 -20.73 13.06 18.82
CA TYR A 251 -21.49 11.96 19.42
C TYR A 251 -20.54 10.95 20.04
N VAL A 252 -20.77 10.62 21.30
CA VAL A 252 -19.99 9.62 22.02
C VAL A 252 -20.72 8.28 22.00
N PHE A 253 -20.02 7.24 21.55
CA PHE A 253 -20.47 5.86 21.56
C PHE A 253 -19.59 5.04 22.49
N VAL A 254 -20.21 4.08 23.17
CA VAL A 254 -19.53 3.21 24.13
C VAL A 254 -19.83 1.77 23.81
N ARG A 255 -18.78 0.94 23.86
CA ARG A 255 -18.89 -0.49 23.64
C ARG A 255 -19.25 -1.22 24.93
N SER A 256 -20.21 -2.12 24.82
CA SER A 256 -20.51 -3.15 25.82
C SER A 256 -20.62 -4.50 25.12
N GLY A 257 -19.65 -5.38 25.36
CA GLY A 257 -19.51 -6.63 24.60
C GLY A 257 -19.20 -6.36 23.13
N SER A 258 -20.12 -6.70 22.22
CA SER A 258 -20.00 -6.43 20.78
C SER A 258 -20.84 -5.25 20.30
N THR A 259 -21.56 -4.58 21.21
CA THR A 259 -22.53 -3.54 20.85
C THR A 259 -22.00 -2.17 21.22
N TRP A 260 -22.00 -1.27 20.24
CA TRP A 260 -21.77 0.15 20.43
C TRP A 260 -23.11 0.87 20.57
N SER A 261 -23.23 1.67 21.61
CA SER A 261 -24.45 2.43 21.89
C SER A 261 -24.09 3.91 22.09
N GLN A 262 -24.89 4.80 21.50
CA GLN A 262 -24.71 6.23 21.69
C GLN A 262 -24.96 6.55 23.16
N GLN A 263 -23.94 7.05 23.84
CA GLN A 263 -24.02 7.47 25.24
C GLN A 263 -24.49 8.91 25.35
N GLN A 264 -23.98 9.81 24.51
CA GLN A 264 -24.31 11.24 24.61
C GLN A 264 -24.02 11.99 23.30
N LYS A 265 -24.82 13.02 23.03
CA LYS A 265 -24.52 14.08 22.05
C LYS A 265 -23.90 15.28 22.80
N LEU A 266 -22.77 15.76 22.30
CA LEU A 266 -22.02 16.90 22.83
C LEU A 266 -22.22 18.12 21.93
N THR A 267 -22.50 19.25 22.56
CA THR A 267 -22.62 20.57 21.94
C THR A 267 -21.81 21.57 22.76
N ALA A 268 -21.26 22.60 22.13
CA ALA A 268 -20.69 23.72 22.85
C ALA A 268 -21.75 24.42 23.71
N SER A 269 -21.38 24.88 24.91
CA SER A 269 -22.25 25.62 25.83
C SER A 269 -22.78 26.93 25.26
N ASP A 270 -22.05 27.48 24.31
CA ASP A 270 -22.22 28.76 23.64
C ASP A 270 -22.39 28.57 22.12
N ALA A 271 -22.80 27.37 21.70
CA ALA A 271 -22.99 27.03 20.29
C ALA A 271 -23.83 28.06 19.54
N ALA A 272 -23.28 28.57 18.44
CA ALA A 272 -23.92 29.46 17.50
C ALA A 272 -23.91 28.86 16.07
N PRO A 273 -24.80 29.33 15.19
CA PRO A 273 -24.79 28.92 13.78
C PRO A 273 -23.42 29.11 13.12
N ASN A 274 -23.02 28.13 12.31
CA ASN A 274 -21.76 28.07 11.55
C ASN A 274 -20.46 27.91 12.35
N ASP A 275 -20.48 27.73 13.68
CA ASP A 275 -19.26 27.50 14.48
C ASP A 275 -18.48 26.23 14.09
N ALA A 276 -19.14 25.30 13.39
CA ALA A 276 -18.55 24.06 12.89
C ALA A 276 -17.98 23.15 14.01
N PHE A 277 -18.66 23.09 15.17
CA PHE A 277 -18.29 22.17 16.24
C PHE A 277 -18.31 20.71 15.76
N GLY A 278 -17.28 19.93 16.13
CA GLY A 278 -17.12 18.56 15.63
C GLY A 278 -16.36 18.47 14.31
N ARG A 279 -15.83 19.59 13.79
CA ARG A 279 -14.93 19.59 12.63
C ARG A 279 -13.70 18.71 12.85
N SER A 280 -13.21 18.65 14.08
CA SER A 280 -12.12 17.80 14.54
C SER A 280 -12.46 17.25 15.94
N VAL A 281 -12.07 16.01 16.21
CA VAL A 281 -12.31 15.33 17.49
C VAL A 281 -11.08 14.52 17.89
N ALA A 282 -10.78 14.47 19.19
CA ALA A 282 -9.75 13.61 19.76
C ALA A 282 -10.22 13.07 21.12
N VAL A 283 -9.93 11.81 21.43
CA VAL A 283 -10.31 11.17 22.70
C VAL A 283 -9.16 10.33 23.26
N SER A 284 -8.95 10.42 24.57
CA SER A 284 -8.02 9.57 25.31
C SER A 284 -8.60 9.31 26.70
N GLY A 285 -8.96 8.07 26.99
CA GLY A 285 -9.62 7.72 28.25
C GLY A 285 -10.93 8.49 28.44
N ASP A 286 -11.05 9.21 29.56
CA ASP A 286 -12.24 9.95 29.96
C ASP A 286 -12.25 11.42 29.53
N THR A 287 -11.34 11.83 28.65
CA THR A 287 -11.28 13.20 28.13
C THR A 287 -11.39 13.20 26.61
N THR A 288 -12.27 14.06 26.08
CA THR A 288 -12.40 14.32 24.65
C THR A 288 -12.28 15.82 24.39
N VAL A 289 -11.66 16.16 23.28
CA VAL A 289 -11.52 17.54 22.80
C VAL A 289 -12.22 17.64 21.46
N VAL A 290 -13.01 18.70 21.27
CA VAL A 290 -13.78 18.93 20.05
C VAL A 290 -13.48 20.34 19.52
N GLY A 291 -13.07 20.44 18.26
CA GLY A 291 -12.78 21.71 17.61
C GLY A 291 -14.01 22.34 16.95
N ALA A 292 -14.04 23.68 16.96
CA ALA A 292 -15.03 24.55 16.32
C ALA A 292 -14.29 25.74 15.68
N PRO A 293 -13.66 25.56 14.50
CA PRO A 293 -12.77 26.57 13.91
C PRO A 293 -13.47 27.85 13.45
N SER A 294 -14.79 27.85 13.35
CA SER A 294 -15.58 29.03 12.96
C SER A 294 -16.29 29.68 14.15
N ASP A 295 -15.95 29.28 15.37
CA ASP A 295 -16.48 29.90 16.59
C ASP A 295 -16.05 31.37 16.71
N ASP A 296 -17.04 32.23 16.92
CA ASP A 296 -16.87 33.65 17.17
C ASP A 296 -16.67 33.92 18.67
N HIS A 297 -15.64 34.69 19.03
CA HIS A 297 -15.45 35.12 20.42
C HIS A 297 -14.69 36.45 20.50
N ALA A 298 -14.26 36.83 21.71
CA ALA A 298 -13.55 38.08 21.95
C ALA A 298 -12.25 38.27 21.14
N GLY A 299 -11.71 37.21 20.53
CA GLY A 299 -10.53 37.24 19.65
C GLY A 299 -10.87 37.64 18.20
N GLY A 300 -12.15 37.67 17.83
CA GLY A 300 -12.63 38.02 16.50
C GLY A 300 -13.61 37.00 15.92
N THR A 301 -14.14 37.33 14.75
CA THR A 301 -14.98 36.44 13.94
C THR A 301 -14.15 35.30 13.37
N ASP A 302 -14.65 34.06 13.41
CA ASP A 302 -13.95 32.85 12.97
C ASP A 302 -12.54 32.70 13.60
N ALA A 303 -12.34 33.24 14.81
CA ALA A 303 -11.08 33.06 15.54
C ALA A 303 -10.90 31.57 15.93
N GLY A 304 -12.02 30.91 16.22
CA GLY A 304 -12.10 29.47 16.45
C GLY A 304 -11.79 29.08 17.89
N SER A 305 -12.39 27.96 18.30
CA SER A 305 -12.28 27.43 19.67
C SER A 305 -12.11 25.91 19.68
N ALA A 306 -11.63 25.39 20.82
CA ALA A 306 -11.67 23.96 21.12
C ALA A 306 -12.30 23.73 22.49
N TYR A 307 -13.10 22.69 22.63
CA TYR A 307 -13.89 22.43 23.83
C TYR A 307 -13.47 21.10 24.46
N VAL A 308 -13.11 21.14 25.74
CA VAL A 308 -12.73 19.94 26.49
C VAL A 308 -13.96 19.43 27.23
N PHE A 309 -14.29 18.16 27.03
CA PHE A 309 -15.31 17.44 27.78
C PHE A 309 -14.65 16.32 28.59
N VAL A 310 -15.13 16.16 29.83
CA VAL A 310 -14.65 15.11 30.75
C VAL A 310 -15.81 14.24 31.16
N ARG A 311 -15.55 12.93 31.20
CA ARG A 311 -16.49 11.91 31.62
C ARG A 311 -16.45 11.72 33.14
N SER A 312 -17.62 11.67 33.76
CA SER A 312 -17.81 11.22 35.14
C SER A 312 -18.93 10.18 35.16
N GLY A 313 -18.57 8.91 35.30
CA GLY A 313 -19.52 7.80 35.11
C GLY A 313 -19.96 7.71 33.64
N SER A 314 -21.25 7.89 33.38
CA SER A 314 -21.80 7.92 32.00
C SER A 314 -21.97 9.31 31.41
N LEU A 315 -21.72 10.37 32.20
CA LEU A 315 -21.99 11.74 31.80
C LEU A 315 -20.72 12.43 31.32
N TRP A 316 -20.79 13.05 30.14
CA TRP A 316 -19.79 13.98 29.64
C TRP A 316 -20.23 15.40 29.91
N SER A 317 -19.36 16.20 30.52
CA SER A 317 -19.59 17.62 30.80
C SER A 317 -18.50 18.46 30.19
N GLN A 318 -18.86 19.60 29.58
CA GLN A 318 -17.89 20.57 29.10
C GLN A 318 -17.14 21.12 30.31
N GLN A 319 -15.84 20.85 30.35
CA GLN A 319 -14.95 21.29 31.40
C GLN A 319 -14.42 22.70 31.12
N GLN A 320 -14.03 22.98 29.87
CA GLN A 320 -13.43 24.26 29.51
C GLN A 320 -13.51 24.52 27.99
N LYS A 321 -13.68 25.80 27.61
CA LYS A 321 -13.43 26.33 26.26
C LYS A 321 -11.99 26.83 26.19
N LEU A 322 -11.24 26.39 25.19
CA LEU A 322 -9.86 26.76 24.90
C LEU A 322 -9.84 27.74 23.73
N THR A 323 -9.10 28.82 23.89
CA THR A 323 -8.83 29.83 22.85
C THR A 323 -7.32 30.12 22.83
N ALA A 324 -6.78 30.45 21.66
CA ALA A 324 -5.39 30.91 21.57
C ALA A 324 -5.20 32.23 22.35
N SER A 325 -4.06 32.37 23.03
CA SER A 325 -3.71 33.59 23.79
C SER A 325 -3.57 34.83 22.90
N ASP A 326 -3.26 34.61 21.63
CA ASP A 326 -3.09 35.62 20.58
C ASP A 326 -4.15 35.46 19.48
N ALA A 327 -5.32 34.89 19.82
CA ALA A 327 -6.41 34.67 18.88
C ALA A 327 -6.77 35.95 18.12
N ALA A 328 -6.82 35.83 16.80
CA ALA A 328 -7.31 36.84 15.88
C ALA A 328 -8.43 36.28 14.99
N GLY A 329 -9.25 37.16 14.43
CA GLY A 329 -10.32 36.75 13.53
C GLY A 329 -9.79 36.01 12.29
N GLY A 330 -10.41 34.89 11.96
CA GLY A 330 -10.06 34.03 10.83
C GLY A 330 -8.89 33.07 11.07
N ASP A 331 -8.31 33.00 12.28
CA ASP A 331 -7.19 32.09 12.59
C ASP A 331 -7.58 30.60 12.50
N ALA A 332 -8.88 30.29 12.59
CA ALA A 332 -9.44 28.94 12.51
C ALA A 332 -8.87 27.97 13.56
N PHE A 333 -8.69 28.44 14.80
CA PHE A 333 -8.26 27.61 15.91
C PHE A 333 -9.28 26.49 16.21
N GLY A 334 -8.82 25.25 16.35
CA GLY A 334 -9.71 24.08 16.45
C GLY A 334 -9.93 23.35 15.13
N SER A 335 -9.27 23.78 14.06
CA SER A 335 -9.30 23.10 12.75
C SER A 335 -8.77 21.66 12.81
N SER A 336 -7.83 21.40 13.70
CA SER A 336 -7.33 20.08 14.04
C SER A 336 -7.05 19.98 15.56
N VAL A 337 -7.29 18.81 16.15
CA VAL A 337 -7.04 18.57 17.59
C VAL A 337 -6.41 17.20 17.78
N ALA A 338 -5.46 17.11 18.71
CA ALA A 338 -4.88 15.86 19.20
C ALA A 338 -4.76 15.90 20.72
N HIS A 339 -5.01 14.77 21.37
CA HIS A 339 -5.07 14.70 22.83
C HIS A 339 -4.42 13.41 23.34
N PHE A 340 -3.55 13.54 24.35
CA PHE A 340 -2.88 12.44 25.02
C PHE A 340 -2.60 12.79 26.48
N GLY A 341 -3.16 12.01 27.41
CA GLY A 341 -3.01 12.25 28.85
C GLY A 341 -3.48 13.66 29.25
N ASP A 342 -2.60 14.44 29.86
CA ASP A 342 -2.88 15.82 30.30
C ASP A 342 -2.47 16.88 29.27
N THR A 343 -2.19 16.49 28.02
CA THR A 343 -1.72 17.40 26.97
C THR A 343 -2.63 17.36 25.76
N THR A 344 -2.92 18.52 25.21
CA THR A 344 -3.70 18.69 23.98
C THR A 344 -2.96 19.65 23.06
N VAL A 345 -2.94 19.33 21.76
CA VAL A 345 -2.45 20.23 20.71
C VAL A 345 -3.62 20.62 19.83
N VAL A 346 -3.75 21.92 19.54
CA VAL A 346 -4.82 22.48 18.70
C VAL A 346 -4.21 23.28 17.56
N GLY A 347 -4.62 22.98 16.33
CA GLY A 347 -4.20 23.70 15.13
C GLY A 347 -5.05 24.95 14.84
N ALA A 348 -4.40 26.01 14.38
CA ALA A 348 -4.96 27.23 13.85
C ALA A 348 -4.31 27.51 12.49
N LEU A 349 -4.75 26.77 11.47
CA LEU A 349 -4.05 26.68 10.19
C LEU A 349 -4.06 27.99 9.38
N HIS A 350 -4.88 28.97 9.77
CA HIS A 350 -4.92 30.29 9.14
C HIS A 350 -4.25 31.39 9.98
N ALA A 351 -3.72 31.04 11.17
CA ALA A 351 -3.05 32.01 12.03
C ALA A 351 -1.91 32.71 11.30
N SER A 352 -1.90 34.04 11.37
CA SER A 352 -0.86 34.87 10.79
C SER A 352 0.14 35.31 11.85
N HIS A 353 1.44 35.30 11.51
CA HIS A 353 2.50 35.74 12.42
C HIS A 353 3.70 36.25 11.61
N ALA A 354 4.86 36.41 12.25
CA ALA A 354 6.08 36.91 11.61
C ALA A 354 6.55 36.08 10.39
N GLY A 355 6.11 34.81 10.26
CA GLY A 355 6.39 33.95 9.09
C GLY A 355 5.51 34.24 7.87
N GLY A 356 4.52 35.13 8.00
CA GLY A 356 3.63 35.56 6.92
C GLY A 356 2.15 35.33 7.19
N ALA A 357 1.32 35.80 6.26
CA ALA A 357 -0.12 35.58 6.28
C ALA A 357 -0.42 34.10 6.08
N TYR A 358 -1.34 33.54 6.88
CA TYR A 358 -1.73 32.12 6.82
C TYR A 358 -0.56 31.13 6.91
N ALA A 359 0.54 31.54 7.56
CA ALA A 359 1.65 30.63 7.85
C ALA A 359 1.19 29.47 8.77
N GLY A 360 0.20 29.73 9.62
CA GLY A 360 -0.44 28.77 10.49
C GLY A 360 0.30 28.57 11.82
N SER A 361 -0.39 28.04 12.81
CA SER A 361 0.18 27.79 14.15
C SER A 361 -0.48 26.59 14.81
N ALA A 362 0.19 26.01 15.80
CA ALA A 362 -0.41 25.03 16.70
C ALA A 362 -0.14 25.41 18.16
N TYR A 363 -1.05 25.06 19.05
CA TYR A 363 -1.01 25.50 20.44
C TYR A 363 -1.09 24.32 21.37
N VAL A 364 -0.14 24.22 22.30
CA VAL A 364 -0.12 23.19 23.32
C VAL A 364 -0.82 23.70 24.56
N PHE A 365 -1.80 22.94 25.03
CA PHE A 365 -2.47 23.14 26.31
C PHE A 365 -2.14 21.99 27.25
N VAL A 366 -1.90 22.31 28.52
CA VAL A 366 -1.62 21.31 29.57
C VAL A 366 -2.64 21.46 30.69
N ARG A 367 -3.09 20.31 31.20
CA ARG A 367 -4.01 20.22 32.33
C ARG A 367 -3.24 20.24 33.66
N SER A 368 -3.69 21.06 34.59
CA SER A 368 -3.31 21.01 36.00
C SER A 368 -4.57 20.97 36.87
N GLY A 369 -4.86 19.80 37.43
CA GLY A 369 -6.14 19.54 38.10
C GLY A 369 -7.31 19.64 37.11
N SER A 370 -8.20 20.61 37.31
CA SER A 370 -9.33 20.86 36.41
C SER A 370 -9.09 21.98 35.39
N LEU A 371 -7.94 22.65 35.44
CA LEU A 371 -7.65 23.82 34.62
C LEU A 371 -6.75 23.43 33.44
N TRP A 372 -7.10 23.91 32.25
CA TRP A 372 -6.26 23.88 31.06
C TRP A 372 -5.64 25.24 30.82
N SER A 373 -4.32 25.29 30.65
CA SER A 373 -3.59 26.50 30.30
C SER A 373 -2.76 26.29 29.04
N GLN A 374 -2.65 27.32 28.21
CA GLN A 374 -1.76 27.31 27.06
C GLN A 374 -0.31 27.27 27.57
N GLN A 375 0.40 26.20 27.27
CA GLN A 375 1.82 26.02 27.60
C GLN A 375 2.71 26.71 26.57
N GLN A 376 2.42 26.55 25.27
CA GLN A 376 3.28 27.04 24.20
C GLN A 376 2.54 27.18 22.86
N LYS A 377 2.93 28.17 22.05
CA LYS A 377 2.62 28.26 20.62
C LYS A 377 3.77 27.66 19.82
N LEU A 378 3.44 26.77 18.88
CA LEU A 378 4.35 26.11 17.95
C LEU A 378 4.20 26.74 16.56
N THR A 379 5.33 27.01 15.94
CA THR A 379 5.46 27.48 14.55
C THR A 379 6.58 26.71 13.88
N ALA A 380 6.50 26.49 12.57
CA ALA A 380 7.61 25.92 11.81
C ALA A 380 8.83 26.88 11.83
N SER A 381 10.04 26.33 11.93
CA SER A 381 11.30 27.09 11.93
C SER A 381 11.54 27.87 10.63
N ASP A 382 10.97 27.37 9.54
CA ASP A 382 11.02 27.83 8.16
C ASP A 382 9.65 28.33 7.69
N ALA A 383 8.78 28.72 8.62
CA ALA A 383 7.43 29.18 8.33
C ALA A 383 7.40 30.28 7.26
N ALA A 384 6.60 30.05 6.22
CA ALA A 384 6.32 30.98 5.15
C ALA A 384 4.82 31.25 5.01
N ALA A 385 4.47 32.31 4.28
CA ALA A 385 3.08 32.66 4.02
C ALA A 385 2.37 31.53 3.25
N ASN A 386 1.13 31.23 3.66
CA ASN A 386 0.27 30.18 3.12
C ASN A 386 0.72 28.72 3.34
N ASP A 387 1.72 28.48 4.19
CA ASP A 387 2.12 27.10 4.57
C ASP A 387 0.98 26.33 5.27
N ARG A 388 0.12 27.08 5.99
CA ARG A 388 -1.01 26.55 6.77
C ARG A 388 -0.60 25.50 7.78
N PHE A 389 0.51 25.73 8.48
CA PHE A 389 0.96 24.91 9.60
C PHE A 389 -0.14 24.74 10.65
N GLY A 390 -0.29 23.53 11.19
CA GLY A 390 -1.43 23.20 12.06
C GLY A 390 -2.62 22.62 11.31
N TRP A 391 -2.45 22.31 10.01
CA TRP A 391 -3.48 21.66 9.19
C TRP A 391 -3.94 20.32 9.77
N SER A 392 -2.98 19.48 10.17
CA SER A 392 -3.22 18.23 10.89
C SER A 392 -2.21 18.14 12.04
N VAL A 393 -2.69 17.69 13.20
CA VAL A 393 -1.88 17.51 14.40
C VAL A 393 -2.06 16.10 14.93
N ALA A 394 -0.98 15.48 15.42
CA ALA A 394 -1.00 14.22 16.13
C ALA A 394 -0.08 14.30 17.36
N LEU A 395 -0.41 13.54 18.40
CA LEU A 395 0.29 13.59 19.68
C LEU A 395 0.44 12.17 20.26
N SER A 396 1.66 11.83 20.69
CA SER A 396 1.95 10.59 21.43
C SER A 396 3.01 10.88 22.48
N GLY A 397 2.62 10.83 23.75
CA GLY A 397 3.53 11.18 24.86
C GLY A 397 4.10 12.59 24.72
N ASP A 398 5.42 12.66 24.64
CA ASP A 398 6.20 13.89 24.50
C ASP A 398 6.49 14.27 23.03
N THR A 399 5.87 13.60 22.06
CA THR A 399 6.06 13.87 20.63
C THR A 399 4.77 14.40 20.00
N ALA A 400 4.86 15.59 19.40
CA ALA A 400 3.80 16.17 18.58
C ALA A 400 4.27 16.23 17.13
N LEU A 401 3.38 15.86 16.22
CA LEU A 401 3.60 15.96 14.78
C LEU A 401 2.59 16.96 14.21
N VAL A 402 3.07 18.00 13.55
CA VAL A 402 2.24 19.09 13.01
C VAL A 402 2.57 19.30 11.55
N SER A 403 1.57 19.34 10.68
CA SER A 403 1.79 19.47 9.23
C SER A 403 1.44 20.82 8.63
N ALA A 404 2.07 21.09 7.49
CA ALA A 404 1.88 22.24 6.60
C ALA A 404 1.87 21.73 5.14
N PRO A 405 0.75 21.19 4.63
CA PRO A 405 0.71 20.56 3.31
C PRO A 405 0.87 21.52 2.13
N TYR A 406 0.82 22.84 2.39
CA TYR A 406 1.01 23.88 1.37
C TYR A 406 2.42 24.46 1.39
N HIS A 407 3.30 23.98 2.27
CA HIS A 407 4.70 24.41 2.29
C HIS A 407 5.39 24.04 0.97
N TYR A 408 6.01 25.01 0.31
CA TYR A 408 6.58 24.81 -1.02
C TYR A 408 7.88 23.99 -0.97
N PRO A 409 8.10 23.01 -1.88
CA PRO A 409 7.27 22.69 -3.06
C PRO A 409 6.19 21.61 -2.85
N THR A 410 6.31 20.75 -1.84
CA THR A 410 5.58 19.46 -1.79
C THR A 410 4.64 19.30 -0.58
N GLY A 411 4.71 20.22 0.38
CA GLY A 411 4.19 20.08 1.73
C GLY A 411 5.24 19.51 2.70
N SER A 412 5.03 19.70 4.00
CA SER A 412 5.96 19.26 5.06
C SER A 412 5.24 18.89 6.36
N ALA A 413 5.89 18.07 7.19
CA ALA A 413 5.45 17.77 8.56
C ALA A 413 6.60 17.94 9.56
N TYR A 414 6.31 18.46 10.74
CA TYR A 414 7.30 18.92 11.70
C TYR A 414 7.15 18.16 13.00
N VAL A 415 8.25 17.57 13.46
CA VAL A 415 8.31 16.80 14.71
C VAL A 415 8.74 17.73 15.83
N PHE A 416 7.89 17.90 16.83
CA PHE A 416 8.19 18.62 18.06
C PHE A 416 8.31 17.63 19.22
N VAL A 417 9.38 17.76 20.00
CA VAL A 417 9.61 16.93 21.20
C VAL A 417 9.65 17.81 22.44
N ARG A 418 8.93 17.38 23.47
CA ARG A 418 8.89 18.03 24.78
C ARG A 418 10.07 17.59 25.63
N SER A 419 10.78 18.57 26.19
CA SER A 419 11.76 18.39 27.27
C SER A 419 11.39 19.31 28.43
N GLY A 420 10.97 18.73 29.56
CA GLY A 420 10.35 19.48 30.64
C GLY A 420 9.06 20.15 30.19
N SER A 421 9.00 21.48 30.22
CA SER A 421 7.85 22.27 29.76
C SER A 421 8.00 22.85 28.35
N VAL A 422 9.12 22.57 27.67
CA VAL A 422 9.48 23.20 26.39
C VAL A 422 9.33 22.21 25.26
N TRP A 423 8.59 22.61 24.23
CA TRP A 423 8.49 21.91 22.95
C TRP A 423 9.48 22.53 21.96
N SER A 424 10.28 21.69 21.33
CA SER A 424 11.28 22.11 20.34
C SER A 424 11.11 21.30 19.06
N GLN A 425 11.19 21.98 17.90
CA GLN A 425 11.21 21.30 16.61
C GLN A 425 12.52 20.51 16.50
N GLN A 426 12.42 19.20 16.34
CA GLN A 426 13.56 18.29 16.21
C GLN A 426 13.83 17.92 14.76
N SER A 427 12.81 17.90 13.90
CA SER A 427 12.95 17.48 12.51
C SER A 427 11.84 18.05 11.63
N THR A 428 12.16 18.24 10.35
CA THR A 428 11.20 18.44 9.27
C THR A 428 11.20 17.19 8.41
N LEU A 429 10.02 16.65 8.14
CA LEU A 429 9.77 15.47 7.32
C LEU A 429 9.27 15.93 5.95
N THR A 430 9.80 15.31 4.90
CA THR A 430 9.42 15.52 3.50
C THR A 430 9.28 14.17 2.80
N ALA A 431 8.48 14.10 1.74
CA ALA A 431 8.43 12.93 0.87
C ALA A 431 9.78 12.73 0.15
N SER A 432 10.19 11.48 -0.03
CA SER A 432 11.42 11.11 -0.76
C SER A 432 11.35 11.39 -2.26
N ASP A 433 10.16 11.34 -2.81
CA ASP A 433 9.78 11.49 -4.21
C ASP A 433 8.75 12.61 -4.38
N GLY A 434 8.64 13.51 -3.39
CA GLY A 434 7.64 14.55 -3.38
C GLY A 434 7.68 15.44 -4.62
N ALA A 435 6.51 15.67 -5.18
CA ALA A 435 6.24 16.59 -6.26
C ALA A 435 5.25 17.70 -5.83
N ALA A 436 5.24 18.78 -6.61
CA ALA A 436 4.33 19.89 -6.35
C ALA A 436 2.88 19.45 -6.56
N GLY A 437 2.04 19.67 -5.54
CA GLY A 437 0.63 19.29 -5.58
C GLY A 437 0.30 17.95 -4.92
N ASP A 438 1.28 17.21 -4.39
CA ASP A 438 1.03 15.94 -3.69
C ASP A 438 0.35 16.13 -2.32
N TYR A 439 0.45 17.34 -1.77
CA TYR A 439 -0.03 17.73 -0.44
C TYR A 439 0.51 16.82 0.67
N PHE A 440 1.81 16.54 0.66
CA PHE A 440 2.46 15.82 1.76
C PHE A 440 2.22 16.53 3.09
N GLY A 441 1.65 15.82 4.06
CA GLY A 441 1.18 16.43 5.32
C GLY A 441 -0.32 16.67 5.37
N ARG A 442 -1.09 16.21 4.37
CA ARG A 442 -2.56 16.36 4.38
C ARG A 442 -3.22 15.71 5.59
N SER A 443 -2.63 14.64 6.08
CA SER A 443 -2.98 13.93 7.30
C SER A 443 -1.72 13.40 7.99
N VAL A 444 -1.69 13.39 9.32
CA VAL A 444 -0.56 12.88 10.10
C VAL A 444 -1.04 12.00 11.27
N ALA A 445 -0.23 11.01 11.64
CA ALA A 445 -0.41 10.20 12.85
C ALA A 445 0.94 9.89 13.49
N VAL A 446 0.97 9.73 14.81
CA VAL A 446 2.18 9.33 15.54
C VAL A 446 1.82 8.34 16.65
N SER A 447 2.63 7.31 16.82
CA SER A 447 2.51 6.32 17.90
C SER A 447 3.90 5.87 18.32
N GLY A 448 4.30 6.23 19.55
CA GLY A 448 5.68 6.07 19.98
C GLY A 448 6.62 6.85 19.05
N GLU A 449 7.63 6.16 18.51
CA GLU A 449 8.64 6.76 17.63
C GLU A 449 8.27 6.69 16.14
N THR A 450 7.13 6.11 15.78
CA THR A 450 6.71 5.97 14.38
C THR A 450 5.70 7.06 14.01
N ALA A 451 5.97 7.73 12.90
CA ALA A 451 5.11 8.74 12.30
C ALA A 451 4.62 8.30 10.93
N LEU A 452 3.37 8.62 10.61
CA LEU A 452 2.79 8.47 9.29
C LEU A 452 2.42 9.85 8.74
N VAL A 453 2.69 10.07 7.46
CA VAL A 453 2.31 11.29 6.75
C VAL A 453 1.68 10.95 5.41
N GLY A 454 0.44 11.40 5.21
CA GLY A 454 -0.30 11.21 3.96
C GLY A 454 -0.03 12.29 2.92
N ALA A 455 0.03 11.89 1.66
CA ALA A 455 0.12 12.71 0.46
C ALA A 455 -0.90 12.18 -0.58
N PRO A 456 -2.20 12.43 -0.39
CA PRO A 456 -3.25 11.74 -1.15
C PRO A 456 -3.31 12.10 -2.63
N ASP A 457 -2.60 13.16 -3.04
CA ASP A 457 -2.63 13.63 -4.41
C ASP A 457 -1.36 13.23 -5.18
N ASP A 458 -0.46 12.49 -4.54
CA ASP A 458 0.73 11.91 -5.17
C ASP A 458 0.35 10.97 -6.33
N GLY A 459 1.08 11.10 -7.44
CA GLY A 459 0.87 10.37 -8.70
C GLY A 459 1.60 9.03 -8.81
N HIS A 460 2.16 8.52 -7.71
CA HIS A 460 2.90 7.26 -7.68
C HIS A 460 2.10 6.10 -8.31
N ALA A 461 2.81 5.18 -9.01
CA ALA A 461 2.27 4.02 -9.75
C ALA A 461 1.49 4.32 -11.05
N GLY A 462 1.63 5.51 -11.64
CA GLY A 462 1.13 5.80 -13.00
C GLY A 462 -0.35 6.19 -13.09
N GLY A 463 -1.00 6.40 -11.94
CA GLY A 463 -2.30 7.07 -11.84
C GLY A 463 -2.13 8.53 -11.42
N ILE A 464 -3.00 9.42 -11.90
CA ILE A 464 -3.13 10.77 -11.33
C ILE A 464 -3.84 10.66 -9.96
N TYR A 465 -3.30 11.25 -8.90
CA TYR A 465 -3.93 11.28 -7.56
C TYR A 465 -4.23 9.91 -6.94
N ALA A 466 -3.34 8.94 -7.17
CA ALA A 466 -3.42 7.63 -6.54
C ALA A 466 -3.27 7.76 -5.01
N GLY A 467 -2.37 8.63 -4.58
CA GLY A 467 -2.07 8.94 -3.19
C GLY A 467 -1.04 8.00 -2.56
N SER A 468 -0.27 8.55 -1.63
CA SER A 468 0.82 7.86 -0.92
C SER A 468 0.77 8.12 0.58
N VAL A 469 1.34 7.19 1.36
CA VAL A 469 1.60 7.36 2.79
C VAL A 469 3.05 7.02 3.07
N TYR A 470 3.73 7.93 3.75
CA TYR A 470 5.12 7.80 4.12
C TYR A 470 5.23 7.45 5.60
N VAL A 471 6.10 6.50 5.92
CA VAL A 471 6.41 6.13 7.29
C VAL A 471 7.79 6.64 7.67
N PHE A 472 7.85 7.30 8.82
CA PHE A 472 9.07 7.80 9.41
C PHE A 472 9.30 7.15 10.76
N GLY A 473 10.56 6.87 11.05
CA GLY A 473 11.05 6.43 12.35
C GLY A 473 12.37 7.12 12.68
N PRO A 474 12.88 6.93 13.90
CA PRO A 474 14.17 7.47 14.27
C PRO A 474 15.25 6.84 13.41
N LYS A 475 16.16 7.68 12.91
CA LYS A 475 17.37 7.19 12.28
C LYS A 475 18.23 6.49 13.33
N LYS A 476 18.83 5.38 12.95
CA LYS A 476 19.72 4.55 13.75
C LYS A 476 21.03 5.29 14.01
N THR A 477 21.51 5.21 15.26
CA THR A 477 22.79 5.78 15.67
C THR A 477 23.97 4.99 15.12
N ASN A 478 25.15 5.61 15.08
CA ASN A 478 26.36 4.91 14.63
C ASN A 478 26.59 3.63 15.45
N GLY A 479 26.96 2.54 14.77
CA GLY A 479 27.17 1.20 15.32
C GLY A 479 25.93 0.31 15.36
N ALA A 480 24.73 0.87 15.17
CA ALA A 480 23.53 0.07 15.04
C ALA A 480 23.47 -0.65 13.68
N LYS A 481 22.93 -1.87 13.65
CA LYS A 481 22.78 -2.63 12.40
C LYS A 481 21.88 -1.93 11.40
N CYS A 482 22.27 -1.86 10.14
CA CYS A 482 21.51 -1.24 9.05
C CYS A 482 21.48 -2.13 7.81
N GLY A 483 20.40 -2.02 7.03
CA GLY A 483 20.31 -2.59 5.69
C GLY A 483 20.55 -1.55 4.60
N ALA A 484 20.24 -0.28 4.87
CA ALA A 484 20.44 0.84 3.96
C ALA A 484 20.96 2.10 4.66
N ALA A 485 21.67 2.94 3.89
CA ALA A 485 22.21 4.23 4.32
C ALA A 485 21.14 5.20 4.87
N SER A 486 19.93 5.16 4.30
CA SER A 486 18.79 6.00 4.72
C SER A 486 18.33 5.73 6.15
N GLU A 487 18.64 4.55 6.70
CA GLU A 487 18.31 4.19 8.08
C GLU A 487 19.22 4.87 9.10
N CYS A 488 20.38 5.39 8.70
CA CYS A 488 21.42 5.86 9.60
C CYS A 488 21.41 7.38 9.77
N VAL A 489 21.68 7.87 10.99
CA VAL A 489 21.77 9.32 11.28
C VAL A 489 22.82 9.99 10.39
N SER A 490 23.94 9.30 10.19
CA SER A 490 25.05 9.73 9.35
C SER A 490 24.76 9.67 7.84
N GLY A 491 23.71 8.94 7.43
CA GLY A 491 23.47 8.62 6.03
C GLY A 491 24.43 7.58 5.45
N PHE A 492 25.21 6.88 6.28
CA PHE A 492 26.13 5.83 5.83
C PHE A 492 25.80 4.51 6.50
N CYS A 493 25.54 3.49 5.69
CA CYS A 493 25.45 2.10 6.12
C CYS A 493 26.57 1.34 5.42
N ALA A 494 27.56 0.90 6.19
CA ALA A 494 28.73 0.16 5.71
C ALA A 494 28.94 -1.03 6.63
N ASP A 495 29.32 -2.18 6.08
CA ASP A 495 29.55 -3.40 6.84
C ASP A 495 28.36 -3.84 7.70
N GLY A 496 27.14 -3.53 7.24
CA GLY A 496 25.90 -3.82 7.95
C GLY A 496 25.67 -3.01 9.22
N VAL A 497 26.45 -1.95 9.48
CA VAL A 497 26.26 -1.01 10.61
C VAL A 497 26.27 0.45 10.17
N CYS A 498 25.57 1.29 10.92
CA CYS A 498 25.54 2.72 10.67
C CYS A 498 26.90 3.34 10.96
N CYS A 499 27.53 3.91 9.94
CA CYS A 499 28.88 4.39 10.02
C CYS A 499 28.96 5.89 10.25
N SER A 500 29.92 6.37 11.05
CA SER A 500 30.06 7.81 11.36
C SER A 500 30.38 8.69 10.16
N ALA A 501 30.89 8.10 9.08
CA ALA A 501 31.24 8.75 7.83
C ALA A 501 31.13 7.74 6.69
N ALA A 502 31.30 8.19 5.45
CA ALA A 502 31.50 7.29 4.31
C ALA A 502 32.66 6.35 4.63
N CYS A 503 32.41 5.05 4.58
CA CYS A 503 33.39 4.03 4.92
C CYS A 503 33.29 2.90 3.92
N GLY A 504 34.34 2.77 3.11
CA GLY A 504 34.33 1.88 1.98
C GLY A 504 33.38 2.35 0.87
N ALA A 505 33.46 1.66 -0.27
CA ALA A 505 32.49 1.76 -1.35
C ALA A 505 31.48 0.59 -1.30
N SER A 506 31.33 -0.03 -0.12
CA SER A 506 30.57 -1.26 0.08
C SER A 506 31.13 -2.44 -0.72
N VAL A 507 32.45 -2.49 -0.90
CA VAL A 507 33.15 -3.56 -1.61
C VAL A 507 33.88 -4.43 -0.57
N PRO A 508 33.76 -5.77 -0.61
CA PRO A 508 34.34 -6.64 0.43
C PRO A 508 35.84 -6.48 0.71
N ASP A 509 36.59 -5.86 -0.21
CA ASP A 509 38.04 -5.68 -0.15
C ASP A 509 38.47 -4.20 -0.13
N ASP A 510 37.56 -3.28 0.20
CA ASP A 510 37.97 -1.90 0.44
C ASP A 510 38.75 -1.81 1.76
N CYS A 511 39.87 -1.07 1.79
CA CYS A 511 40.80 -1.05 2.93
C CYS A 511 40.27 -0.26 4.14
N GLN A 512 38.96 -0.27 4.35
CA GLN A 512 38.25 0.45 5.38
C GLN A 512 37.27 -0.52 6.05
N ALA A 513 37.03 -0.31 7.33
CA ALA A 513 36.01 -1.08 8.04
C ALA A 513 35.26 -0.17 9.00
N CYS A 514 33.96 -0.42 9.13
CA CYS A 514 33.07 0.23 10.05
C CYS A 514 32.50 -0.71 11.12
N THR A 515 32.70 -2.02 11.01
CA THR A 515 32.40 -2.97 12.09
C THR A 515 33.66 -3.59 12.68
N VAL A 516 33.65 -3.84 13.98
CA VAL A 516 34.74 -4.54 14.68
C VAL A 516 34.98 -5.92 14.06
N ALA A 517 33.94 -6.58 13.56
CA ALA A 517 34.05 -7.88 12.90
C ALA A 517 34.93 -7.86 11.64
N LEU A 518 35.09 -6.69 11.00
CA LEU A 518 35.92 -6.49 9.80
C LEU A 518 37.20 -5.68 10.10
N GLY A 519 37.52 -5.46 11.38
CA GLY A 519 38.77 -4.80 11.81
C GLY A 519 38.64 -3.34 12.18
N ALA A 520 37.43 -2.79 12.29
CA ALA A 520 37.24 -1.44 12.80
C ALA A 520 37.58 -1.32 14.30
N SER A 521 37.97 -0.12 14.72
CA SER A 521 38.27 0.19 16.12
C SER A 521 37.04 0.13 17.04
N ALA A 522 35.85 0.40 16.50
CA ALA A 522 34.54 0.26 17.15
C ALA A 522 33.44 0.18 16.09
N ASP A 523 32.31 -0.46 16.41
CA ASP A 523 31.15 -0.49 15.51
C ASP A 523 30.64 0.93 15.26
N GLY A 524 30.50 1.28 13.98
CA GLY A 524 30.09 2.60 13.54
C GLY A 524 31.22 3.63 13.41
N THR A 525 32.47 3.25 13.61
CA THR A 525 33.64 4.13 13.41
C THR A 525 34.42 3.70 12.20
N CYS A 526 34.45 4.54 11.16
CA CYS A 526 35.23 4.23 9.96
C CYS A 526 36.72 4.19 10.27
N THR A 527 37.34 3.03 10.12
CA THR A 527 38.74 2.76 10.46
C THR A 527 39.49 2.36 9.20
N GLN A 528 40.66 2.98 8.98
CA GLN A 528 41.56 2.59 7.89
C GLN A 528 42.31 1.32 8.29
N LEU A 529 42.22 0.28 7.48
CA LEU A 529 42.85 -1.01 7.75
C LEU A 529 44.34 -1.00 7.40
N THR A 530 45.11 -1.84 8.11
CA THR A 530 46.51 -2.13 7.81
C THR A 530 46.76 -3.63 7.98
N ALA A 531 47.54 -4.22 7.07
CA ALA A 531 47.91 -5.64 7.04
C ALA A 531 46.75 -6.63 6.80
N THR A 532 45.57 -6.16 6.41
CA THR A 532 44.46 -6.99 5.90
C THR A 532 44.66 -7.24 4.41
N SER A 533 44.29 -8.43 3.91
CA SER A 533 44.26 -8.70 2.47
C SER A 533 43.24 -7.79 1.77
N CYS A 534 43.56 -7.36 0.57
CA CYS A 534 42.66 -6.61 -0.32
C CYS A 534 42.89 -7.06 -1.76
N ALA A 535 42.19 -6.48 -2.74
CA ALA A 535 42.44 -6.73 -4.15
C ALA A 535 42.68 -5.40 -4.87
N ASP A 536 43.82 -5.26 -5.55
CA ASP A 536 44.19 -4.06 -6.32
C ASP A 536 43.59 -4.05 -7.75
N GLY A 537 42.85 -5.10 -8.11
CA GLY A 537 42.27 -5.31 -9.44
C GLY A 537 43.18 -6.03 -10.43
N ASN A 538 44.38 -6.45 -10.02
CA ASN A 538 45.30 -7.28 -10.78
C ASN A 538 45.30 -8.72 -10.28
N ALA A 539 44.53 -9.58 -10.93
CA ALA A 539 44.40 -10.99 -10.56
C ALA A 539 45.72 -11.80 -10.68
N CYS A 540 46.79 -11.21 -11.25
CA CYS A 540 48.08 -11.86 -11.46
C CYS A 540 49.12 -11.59 -10.38
N ILE A 541 48.77 -10.83 -9.36
CA ILE A 541 49.64 -10.55 -8.23
C ILE A 541 48.90 -11.04 -6.98
N VAL A 542 49.60 -11.79 -6.13
CA VAL A 542 49.09 -12.26 -4.84
C VAL A 542 49.82 -11.59 -3.70
N GLY A 543 49.13 -11.45 -2.58
CA GLY A 543 49.66 -10.82 -1.36
C GLY A 543 49.41 -9.32 -1.27
N ASP A 544 48.43 -8.80 -2.02
CA ASP A 544 47.89 -7.46 -1.83
C ASP A 544 47.49 -7.24 -0.37
N SER A 545 47.85 -6.07 0.16
CA SER A 545 47.58 -5.76 1.56
C SER A 545 47.25 -4.29 1.77
N CYS A 546 46.38 -4.02 2.73
CA CYS A 546 46.05 -2.67 3.12
C CYS A 546 47.21 -2.01 3.86
N GLN A 547 47.54 -0.78 3.49
CA GLN A 547 48.42 0.10 4.27
C GLN A 547 47.73 1.46 4.41
N ASN A 548 47.39 1.82 5.66
CA ASN A 548 46.72 3.08 5.98
C ASN A 548 45.49 3.36 5.08
N GLY A 549 44.67 2.34 4.80
CA GLY A 549 43.47 2.53 4.01
C GLY A 549 43.62 2.46 2.50
N VAL A 550 44.84 2.20 2.01
CA VAL A 550 45.12 2.03 0.58
C VAL A 550 45.52 0.59 0.33
N CYS A 551 44.88 -0.05 -0.65
CA CYS A 551 45.31 -1.37 -1.10
C CYS A 551 46.66 -1.23 -1.80
N THR A 552 47.70 -1.83 -1.23
CA THR A 552 49.03 -1.86 -1.83
C THR A 552 49.22 -3.17 -2.58
N PRO A 553 49.63 -3.13 -3.85
CA PRO A 553 49.87 -4.33 -4.65
C PRO A 553 50.87 -5.27 -3.96
N GLY A 554 50.59 -6.56 -4.04
CA GLY A 554 51.53 -7.60 -3.69
C GLY A 554 52.77 -7.55 -4.59
N THR A 555 53.78 -8.33 -4.23
CA THR A 555 55.01 -8.46 -5.04
C THR A 555 55.20 -9.86 -5.60
N THR A 556 54.29 -10.78 -5.27
CA THR A 556 54.39 -12.19 -5.66
C THR A 556 53.52 -12.42 -6.89
N PRO A 557 54.08 -12.75 -8.06
CA PRO A 557 53.29 -13.15 -9.21
C PRO A 557 52.47 -14.41 -8.91
N LEU A 558 51.22 -14.46 -9.38
CA LEU A 558 50.40 -15.66 -9.35
C LEU A 558 51.02 -16.73 -10.27
N ASP A 559 51.35 -17.90 -9.72
CA ASP A 559 51.83 -19.03 -10.50
C ASP A 559 50.65 -19.73 -11.18
N CYS A 560 50.54 -19.55 -12.49
CA CYS A 560 49.49 -20.16 -13.31
C CYS A 560 49.90 -21.50 -13.92
N ASN A 561 51.11 -21.99 -13.65
CA ASN A 561 51.59 -23.22 -14.24
C ASN A 561 50.83 -24.43 -13.69
N ASP A 562 50.06 -25.12 -14.53
CA ASP A 562 49.33 -26.35 -14.15
C ASP A 562 50.16 -27.63 -14.37
N ASN A 563 51.43 -27.47 -14.72
CA ASN A 563 52.37 -28.51 -15.11
C ASN A 563 51.90 -29.34 -16.32
N ASN A 564 50.98 -28.81 -17.14
CA ASN A 564 50.59 -29.42 -18.40
C ASN A 564 51.41 -28.80 -19.55
N PRO A 565 52.34 -29.55 -20.16
CA PRO A 565 53.15 -29.04 -21.27
C PRO A 565 52.34 -28.76 -22.55
N CYS A 566 51.05 -29.13 -22.57
CA CYS A 566 50.14 -28.88 -23.69
C CYS A 566 49.28 -27.64 -23.53
N THR A 567 49.50 -26.85 -22.49
CA THR A 567 48.93 -25.52 -22.34
C THR A 567 50.05 -24.48 -22.26
N ASN A 568 49.74 -23.29 -22.77
CA ASN A 568 50.51 -22.10 -22.54
C ASN A 568 49.82 -21.33 -21.42
N ASP A 569 50.46 -21.35 -20.26
CA ASP A 569 49.90 -20.85 -19.02
C ASP A 569 50.29 -19.39 -18.86
N THR A 570 49.32 -18.51 -19.03
CA THR A 570 49.53 -17.06 -18.98
C THR A 570 48.61 -16.46 -17.95
N CYS A 571 49.06 -15.40 -17.29
CA CYS A 571 48.21 -14.68 -16.38
C CYS A 571 47.67 -13.40 -17.04
N ASN A 572 46.35 -13.24 -17.03
CA ASN A 572 45.66 -12.05 -17.47
C ASN A 572 45.29 -11.18 -16.26
N SER A 573 45.69 -9.91 -16.26
CA SER A 573 45.52 -9.03 -15.11
C SER A 573 44.06 -8.83 -14.69
N VAL A 574 43.09 -9.10 -15.56
CA VAL A 574 41.65 -9.01 -15.25
C VAL A 574 41.03 -10.41 -15.07
N ALA A 575 41.39 -11.37 -15.91
CA ALA A 575 40.76 -12.69 -15.95
C ALA A 575 41.46 -13.77 -15.10
N GLY A 576 42.61 -13.48 -14.51
CA GLY A 576 43.42 -14.44 -13.75
C GLY A 576 44.17 -15.42 -14.66
N CYS A 577 44.45 -16.61 -14.15
CA CYS A 577 45.17 -17.65 -14.92
C CYS A 577 44.38 -18.12 -16.14
N GLN A 578 45.05 -18.12 -17.29
CA GLN A 578 44.53 -18.58 -18.57
C GLN A 578 45.45 -19.65 -19.15
N GLN A 579 44.89 -20.84 -19.34
CA GLN A 579 45.58 -21.98 -19.94
C GLN A 579 45.12 -22.10 -21.39
N ALA A 580 45.92 -21.60 -22.33
CA ALA A 580 45.61 -21.69 -23.75
C ALA A 580 46.23 -22.97 -24.34
N ALA A 581 45.45 -23.82 -24.99
CA ALA A 581 45.99 -25.01 -25.65
C ALA A 581 47.10 -24.64 -26.64
N VAL A 582 48.25 -25.31 -26.55
CA VAL A 582 49.31 -25.18 -27.55
C VAL A 582 48.89 -25.87 -28.85
N ALA A 583 49.56 -25.55 -29.95
CA ALA A 583 49.20 -26.10 -31.27
C ALA A 583 49.19 -27.64 -31.28
N ASN A 584 48.15 -28.22 -31.87
CA ASN A 584 48.03 -29.66 -32.02
C ASN A 584 49.26 -30.23 -32.75
N GLY A 585 49.84 -31.30 -32.21
CA GLY A 585 51.09 -31.90 -32.68
C GLY A 585 52.36 -31.42 -31.98
N THR A 586 52.27 -30.46 -31.05
CA THR A 586 53.42 -30.07 -30.20
C THR A 586 53.89 -31.28 -29.38
N PRO A 587 55.19 -31.65 -29.37
CA PRO A 587 55.68 -32.77 -28.57
C PRO A 587 55.52 -32.53 -27.07
N CYS A 588 55.11 -33.56 -26.33
CA CYS A 588 55.01 -33.57 -24.88
C CYS A 588 55.56 -34.89 -24.31
N ALA A 589 55.77 -34.97 -22.99
CA ALA A 589 56.48 -36.09 -22.36
C ALA A 589 55.89 -37.49 -22.67
N ALA A 590 54.59 -37.58 -22.90
CA ALA A 590 53.91 -38.83 -23.24
C ALA A 590 53.60 -39.00 -24.75
N GLY A 591 53.75 -37.98 -25.59
CA GLY A 591 53.44 -38.05 -27.03
C GLY A 591 53.24 -36.68 -27.69
N THR A 592 52.05 -36.38 -28.19
CA THR A 592 51.71 -35.09 -28.82
C THR A 592 50.49 -34.43 -28.19
N CYS A 593 50.51 -33.10 -28.12
CA CYS A 593 49.41 -32.30 -27.64
C CYS A 593 48.24 -32.34 -28.64
N ILE A 594 47.04 -32.65 -28.15
CA ILE A 594 45.78 -32.56 -28.90
C ILE A 594 44.76 -31.87 -27.98
N ASP A 595 44.24 -30.74 -28.43
CA ASP A 595 43.23 -29.91 -27.76
C ASP A 595 43.59 -29.61 -26.28
N GLY A 596 44.87 -29.31 -26.04
CA GLY A 596 45.39 -28.95 -24.71
C GLY A 596 45.78 -30.14 -23.81
N ALA A 597 45.65 -31.38 -24.28
CA ALA A 597 46.03 -32.57 -23.52
C ALA A 597 47.20 -33.34 -24.18
N CYS A 598 48.13 -33.85 -23.37
CA CYS A 598 49.21 -34.70 -23.85
C CYS A 598 48.71 -36.11 -24.15
N THR A 599 48.64 -36.48 -25.43
CA THR A 599 48.16 -37.80 -25.88
C THR A 599 49.33 -38.67 -26.33
N ALA A 600 49.28 -39.98 -26.05
CA ALA A 600 50.38 -40.86 -26.42
C ALA A 600 50.48 -41.06 -27.94
N ASN A 601 51.70 -40.94 -28.48
CA ASN A 601 51.95 -41.29 -29.88
C ASN A 601 51.94 -42.82 -30.04
N GLY A 602 50.75 -43.37 -30.22
CA GLY A 602 50.51 -44.72 -30.73
C GLY A 602 49.22 -44.65 -31.52
N GLY A 603 49.27 -44.72 -32.85
CA GLY A 603 49.35 -46.04 -33.48
C GLY A 603 47.93 -46.57 -33.60
N THR A 604 47.39 -46.48 -34.81
CA THR A 604 46.09 -47.01 -35.23
C THR A 604 45.77 -48.36 -34.58
N GLY A 605 44.58 -48.47 -33.97
CA GLY A 605 44.08 -49.75 -33.47
C GLY A 605 42.55 -49.78 -33.41
N GLY A 606 41.93 -50.36 -34.43
CA GLY A 606 40.59 -50.92 -34.31
C GLY A 606 40.58 -52.19 -33.46
N SER A 607 39.44 -52.42 -32.80
CA SER A 607 38.80 -53.70 -32.43
C SER A 607 39.67 -54.92 -32.09
N ASP A 608 39.68 -55.36 -30.82
CA ASP A 608 38.94 -56.54 -30.33
C ASP A 608 39.32 -56.96 -28.90
N GLY A 609 38.32 -57.43 -28.13
CA GLY A 609 38.45 -58.64 -27.29
C GLY A 609 38.96 -58.56 -25.82
N GLY A 610 38.04 -58.28 -24.89
CA GLY A 610 37.73 -59.08 -23.66
C GLY A 610 38.79 -59.45 -22.60
N GLY A 611 38.48 -59.14 -21.32
CA GLY A 611 38.84 -60.00 -20.17
C GLY A 611 39.23 -59.32 -18.83
N GLY A 612 38.27 -59.22 -17.89
CA GLY A 612 38.41 -59.65 -16.48
C GLY A 612 39.35 -58.96 -15.46
N LEU A 613 38.70 -58.22 -14.53
CA LEU A 613 38.85 -58.19 -13.04
C LEU A 613 40.22 -57.94 -12.34
N ALA A 614 40.31 -56.86 -11.55
CA ALA A 614 40.29 -56.85 -10.05
C ALA A 614 41.13 -55.72 -9.38
N GLY A 615 40.52 -54.98 -8.44
CA GLY A 615 41.11 -54.29 -7.27
C GLY A 615 41.99 -53.06 -7.54
N ALA A 616 42.03 -51.99 -6.73
CA ALA A 616 41.48 -51.69 -5.42
C ALA A 616 41.50 -50.16 -5.18
N ALA A 617 40.85 -49.76 -4.08
CA ALA A 617 40.49 -48.42 -3.65
C ALA A 617 41.60 -47.37 -3.46
N GLY A 618 41.19 -46.10 -3.53
CA GLY A 618 41.91 -44.92 -3.06
C GLY A 618 41.00 -43.68 -2.98
N THR A 619 40.33 -43.51 -1.84
CA THR A 619 39.65 -42.33 -1.27
C THR A 619 40.54 -41.06 -1.29
N ALA A 620 40.15 -39.78 -1.19
CA ALA A 620 38.90 -39.02 -1.03
C ALA A 620 39.24 -37.50 -1.09
N SER A 621 38.23 -36.65 -0.87
CA SER A 621 38.20 -35.18 -0.64
C SER A 621 38.36 -34.33 -1.91
N GLY A 622 37.40 -33.53 -2.37
CA GLY A 622 36.43 -32.63 -1.70
C GLY A 622 36.82 -31.21 -2.14
N GLY A 623 35.99 -30.26 -2.53
CA GLY A 623 34.55 -30.06 -2.73
C GLY A 623 34.40 -28.60 -3.24
N VAL A 624 33.22 -28.25 -3.78
CA VAL A 624 32.65 -26.89 -4.00
C VAL A 624 33.49 -25.83 -4.77
N GLY A 625 32.99 -25.06 -5.73
CA GLY A 625 31.64 -24.85 -6.26
C GLY A 625 31.66 -23.84 -7.42
N ALA A 626 30.66 -23.98 -8.29
CA ALA A 626 29.88 -22.96 -9.01
C ALA A 626 30.51 -21.59 -9.37
N ALA A 627 30.52 -21.26 -10.67
CA ALA A 627 29.64 -20.24 -11.29
C ALA A 627 30.23 -19.78 -12.63
N GLY A 628 29.60 -20.18 -13.73
CA GLY A 628 29.82 -19.59 -15.04
C GLY A 628 28.94 -18.36 -15.22
N ALA A 629 29.53 -17.20 -15.43
CA ALA A 629 28.88 -16.03 -16.00
C ALA A 629 29.46 -15.80 -17.40
N GLY A 630 28.68 -16.12 -18.43
CA GLY A 630 28.99 -15.81 -19.81
C GLY A 630 28.51 -14.41 -20.18
N GLY A 631 29.43 -13.54 -20.56
CA GLY A 631 29.16 -12.30 -21.28
C GLY A 631 29.40 -12.47 -22.77
N MET A 632 28.47 -11.95 -23.58
CA MET A 632 28.64 -11.47 -24.96
C MET A 632 27.54 -10.42 -25.15
N GLY A 633 27.68 -9.28 -25.82
CA GLY A 633 28.73 -8.66 -26.61
C GLY A 633 28.08 -7.40 -27.21
N GLY A 634 28.82 -6.29 -27.24
CA GLY A 634 28.29 -4.99 -27.63
C GLY A 634 28.13 -4.79 -29.14
N GLY A 635 27.32 -3.80 -29.50
CA GLY A 635 27.23 -3.19 -30.83
C GLY A 635 26.76 -1.74 -30.70
N THR A 636 27.67 -0.81 -30.93
CA THR A 636 27.49 0.66 -30.87
C THR A 636 27.06 1.24 -32.23
N ALA A 637 26.19 2.26 -32.23
CA ALA A 637 26.43 3.62 -32.76
C ALA A 637 25.14 4.31 -33.26
N GLY A 638 24.98 5.60 -32.92
CA GLY A 638 24.07 6.53 -33.62
C GLY A 638 23.49 7.63 -32.73
N SER A 639 24.10 8.82 -32.77
CA SER A 639 23.72 10.04 -32.04
C SER A 639 22.96 11.04 -32.93
N ALA A 640 22.51 12.14 -32.30
CA ALA A 640 21.74 13.32 -32.77
C ALA A 640 20.21 13.18 -32.67
N GLY A 641 19.42 14.08 -32.08
CA GLY A 641 19.60 15.49 -31.73
C GLY A 641 18.41 16.29 -32.30
N GLY A 642 17.71 17.11 -31.50
CA GLY A 642 16.75 18.08 -32.06
C GLY A 642 15.58 18.47 -31.15
N ALA A 643 15.65 19.68 -30.61
CA ALA A 643 14.56 20.40 -29.95
C ALA A 643 13.49 20.88 -30.96
N GLY A 644 12.27 21.12 -30.47
CA GLY A 644 11.20 21.78 -31.23
C GLY A 644 10.03 22.19 -30.34
N THR A 645 9.83 23.51 -30.23
CA THR A 645 8.84 24.21 -29.43
C THR A 645 7.51 24.44 -30.17
N SER A 646 6.46 24.65 -29.36
CA SER A 646 5.34 25.62 -29.51
C SER A 646 4.02 25.21 -30.19
N THR A 647 2.96 25.48 -29.42
CA THR A 647 1.65 26.11 -29.78
C THR A 647 0.79 25.49 -30.87
N ASP A 648 -0.46 25.13 -30.58
CA ASP A 648 -1.57 26.10 -30.62
C ASP A 648 -2.89 25.54 -30.05
N ALA A 649 -3.78 26.46 -29.69
CA ALA A 649 -5.09 26.29 -29.09
C ALA A 649 -6.17 25.74 -30.04
N GLY A 650 -7.22 25.15 -29.47
CA GLY A 650 -8.42 24.75 -30.20
C GLY A 650 -9.61 24.47 -29.28
N THR A 651 -10.55 25.40 -29.28
CA THR A 651 -11.78 25.50 -28.48
C THR A 651 -12.94 24.60 -28.94
N GLY A 652 -13.86 24.24 -28.02
CA GLY A 652 -15.26 23.86 -28.31
C GLY A 652 -15.77 22.72 -27.40
N LYS A 653 -16.57 22.98 -26.35
CA LYS A 653 -18.02 23.26 -26.27
C LYS A 653 -18.97 22.04 -26.40
N ASP A 654 -19.66 21.83 -25.28
CA ASP A 654 -21.09 21.54 -25.08
C ASP A 654 -21.68 20.11 -25.23
N ALA A 655 -22.30 19.69 -24.10
CA ALA A 655 -23.56 18.94 -23.90
C ALA A 655 -23.67 17.51 -24.47
N GLY A 656 -24.35 16.54 -23.85
CA GLY A 656 -25.28 16.50 -22.73
C GLY A 656 -26.11 15.21 -22.85
N ASP A 657 -26.52 14.66 -21.69
CA ASP A 657 -27.67 13.78 -21.43
C ASP A 657 -27.79 12.37 -22.06
N GLY A 658 -28.15 11.39 -21.21
CA GLY A 658 -28.93 10.26 -21.69
C GLY A 658 -28.85 8.91 -20.94
N ALA A 659 -29.50 8.85 -19.78
CA ALA A 659 -30.32 7.73 -19.29
C ALA A 659 -29.73 6.29 -19.11
N SER A 660 -29.82 5.86 -17.86
CA SER A 660 -29.80 4.47 -17.36
C SER A 660 -30.92 3.59 -18.00
N PRO A 661 -30.80 2.25 -17.96
CA PRO A 661 -31.52 1.57 -16.89
C PRO A 661 -30.80 0.34 -16.26
N THR A 662 -30.85 0.33 -14.93
CA THR A 662 -31.12 -0.80 -14.01
C THR A 662 -30.94 -2.25 -14.52
N SER A 663 -30.06 -3.03 -13.88
CA SER A 663 -30.46 -4.05 -12.88
C SER A 663 -29.33 -5.01 -12.49
N GLN A 664 -29.25 -5.21 -11.16
CA GLN A 664 -28.78 -6.37 -10.41
C GLN A 664 -27.31 -6.83 -10.51
N VAL A 665 -26.68 -6.60 -9.36
CA VAL A 665 -25.35 -6.99 -8.91
C VAL A 665 -25.36 -8.47 -8.50
N ASP A 666 -24.39 -9.22 -8.99
CA ASP A 666 -23.78 -10.34 -8.27
C ASP A 666 -22.26 -10.15 -8.42
N GLY A 667 -21.61 -9.82 -7.30
CA GLY A 667 -20.16 -9.62 -7.21
C GLY A 667 -19.45 -10.95 -7.01
N GLY A 668 -18.66 -11.33 -8.01
CA GLY A 668 -17.68 -12.40 -7.99
C GLY A 668 -17.03 -12.48 -9.37
N CYS A 669 -15.73 -12.78 -9.46
CA CYS A 669 -15.16 -13.18 -10.75
C CYS A 669 -15.85 -14.48 -11.19
N GLY A 670 -16.89 -14.34 -12.00
CA GLY A 670 -17.70 -15.42 -12.53
C GLY A 670 -17.77 -15.31 -14.04
N CYS A 671 -17.51 -16.42 -14.73
CA CYS A 671 -17.75 -16.55 -16.16
C CYS A 671 -19.27 -16.48 -16.41
N ARG A 672 -19.77 -15.45 -17.10
CA ARG A 672 -21.16 -15.42 -17.61
C ARG A 672 -21.24 -16.25 -18.88
N THR A 673 -21.87 -17.41 -18.84
CA THR A 673 -22.25 -18.16 -20.06
C THR A 673 -23.49 -17.51 -20.69
N ARG A 674 -23.37 -16.97 -21.90
CA ARG A 674 -24.53 -16.58 -22.72
C ARG A 674 -25.16 -17.85 -23.32
N ARG A 675 -26.45 -18.11 -23.06
CA ARG A 675 -27.21 -19.08 -23.86
C ARG A 675 -27.56 -18.45 -25.20
N GLY A 676 -27.07 -19.03 -26.30
CA GLY A 676 -27.51 -18.71 -27.65
C GLY A 676 -28.96 -19.15 -27.85
N SER A 677 -29.78 -18.26 -28.39
CA SER A 677 -31.15 -18.53 -28.81
C SER A 677 -31.15 -19.40 -30.07
N GLY A 678 -31.32 -20.71 -29.90
CA GLY A 678 -31.59 -21.67 -30.97
C GLY A 678 -33.01 -22.24 -30.80
N SER A 679 -33.80 -22.14 -31.85
CA SER A 679 -35.21 -22.56 -31.95
C SER A 679 -35.38 -24.07 -32.15
N GLY A 680 -36.27 -24.70 -31.36
CA GLY A 680 -36.78 -26.09 -31.50
C GLY A 680 -35.83 -27.14 -30.90
N VAL A 681 -36.20 -28.13 -30.08
CA VAL A 681 -37.46 -28.87 -29.88
C VAL A 681 -37.52 -29.34 -28.41
N ALA A 682 -38.71 -29.48 -27.85
CA ALA A 682 -38.96 -29.88 -26.46
C ALA A 682 -38.44 -31.29 -26.12
N GLY A 683 -37.78 -31.44 -24.96
CA GLY A 683 -37.46 -32.76 -24.40
C GLY A 683 -36.55 -32.72 -23.15
N PHE A 684 -37.18 -32.77 -21.98
CA PHE A 684 -36.69 -33.35 -20.71
C PHE A 684 -35.45 -32.78 -20.00
N GLY A 685 -35.69 -32.43 -18.72
CA GLY A 685 -34.67 -32.36 -17.69
C GLY A 685 -34.40 -33.72 -17.02
N TRP A 686 -33.32 -33.72 -16.23
CA TRP A 686 -32.76 -34.71 -15.29
C TRP A 686 -31.49 -35.44 -15.75
N LEU A 687 -30.52 -35.52 -14.80
CA LEU A 687 -29.10 -35.92 -14.84
C LEU A 687 -28.15 -34.78 -15.29
N VAL A 688 -27.26 -34.21 -14.47
CA VAL A 688 -26.41 -34.81 -13.44
C VAL A 688 -26.19 -33.81 -12.29
N ALA A 689 -26.64 -34.20 -11.10
CA ALA A 689 -26.08 -33.75 -9.83
C ALA A 689 -25.59 -35.01 -9.11
N LEU A 690 -24.30 -35.31 -9.20
CA LEU A 690 -23.59 -36.18 -8.26
C LEU A 690 -22.09 -35.95 -8.42
N LEU A 691 -21.36 -35.89 -7.30
CA LEU A 691 -19.95 -35.46 -7.10
C LEU A 691 -19.83 -33.92 -7.08
N LEU A 692 -19.98 -33.19 -5.96
CA LEU A 692 -19.28 -33.32 -4.69
C LEU A 692 -20.12 -32.67 -3.57
N ARG A 693 -20.53 -33.46 -2.56
CA ARG A 693 -20.88 -32.94 -1.21
C ARG A 693 -20.42 -33.93 -0.15
N ARG A 694 -19.43 -33.51 0.65
CA ARG A 694 -19.18 -33.74 2.09
C ARG A 694 -17.85 -33.01 2.37
N ALA A 695 -17.73 -32.01 3.23
CA ALA A 695 -18.39 -31.68 4.50
C ALA A 695 -18.99 -30.25 4.46
N CYS A 696 -19.95 -29.79 5.25
CA CYS A 696 -20.41 -30.17 6.59
C CYS A 696 -21.96 -30.21 6.67
N ARG A 697 -22.46 -31.20 7.43
CA ARG A 697 -23.79 -31.19 8.07
C ARG A 697 -23.76 -30.12 9.20
N ARG A 698 -24.84 -29.54 9.72
CA ARG A 698 -26.12 -30.13 10.14
C ARG A 698 -27.11 -29.02 10.58
N ARG A 699 -28.38 -29.14 10.13
CA ARG A 699 -29.69 -29.00 10.82
C ARG A 699 -30.03 -27.68 11.56
N SER A 700 -31.26 -27.16 11.52
CA SER A 700 -32.55 -27.65 10.98
C SER A 700 -33.68 -26.62 11.17
N SER A 701 -34.65 -26.65 10.23
CA SER A 701 -36.14 -26.67 10.45
C SER A 701 -36.84 -25.44 11.06
N VAL A 702 -38.07 -25.03 10.71
CA VAL A 702 -39.17 -25.54 9.84
C VAL A 702 -40.32 -24.51 9.94
N TRP A 703 -40.95 -24.21 8.79
CA TRP A 703 -42.38 -23.97 8.52
C TRP A 703 -43.17 -22.79 9.10
N GLY A 704 -44.03 -22.25 8.22
CA GLY A 704 -45.35 -21.74 8.61
C GLY A 704 -45.95 -20.71 7.66
N ARG A 705 -46.60 -21.15 6.58
CA ARG A 705 -47.63 -20.33 5.90
C ARG A 705 -48.86 -20.20 6.80
N PRO A 706 -49.64 -19.11 6.67
CA PRO A 706 -51.09 -19.25 6.60
C PRO A 706 -51.74 -18.43 5.46
N PRO A 707 -53.05 -18.65 5.19
CA PRO A 707 -53.74 -18.27 3.95
C PRO A 707 -54.46 -16.91 4.01
N ARG A 708 -54.89 -16.45 2.83
CA ARG A 708 -55.80 -15.32 2.59
C ARG A 708 -57.21 -15.60 3.13
N LEU A 709 -57.85 -14.60 3.73
CA LEU A 709 -59.31 -14.40 3.70
C LEU A 709 -59.66 -12.90 3.70
N ASP A 710 -60.48 -12.56 2.71
CA ASP A 710 -61.53 -11.56 2.56
C ASP A 710 -61.46 -10.13 3.12
N ALA A 711 -61.83 -9.24 2.20
CA ALA A 711 -62.21 -7.85 2.39
C ALA A 711 -63.57 -7.72 3.09
N GLY A 712 -63.68 -6.72 3.97
CA GLY A 712 -64.95 -6.35 4.58
C GLY A 712 -64.92 -4.98 5.25
N SER A 713 -65.38 -3.96 4.52
CA SER A 713 -66.22 -2.84 4.99
C SER A 713 -65.72 -1.90 6.11
N ARG A 714 -65.46 -0.65 5.69
CA ARG A 714 -65.95 0.65 6.23
C ARG A 714 -66.29 0.73 7.74
N ARG A 715 -65.69 1.70 8.44
CA ARG A 715 -66.34 2.97 8.84
C ARG A 715 -65.40 3.92 9.60
N ASN A 716 -65.64 5.20 9.35
CA ASN A 716 -65.16 6.42 10.01
C ASN A 716 -65.14 6.34 11.55
N LEU A 717 -64.24 7.09 12.20
CA LEU A 717 -64.56 8.33 12.93
C LEU A 717 -63.34 8.86 13.74
N THR A 718 -63.08 10.17 13.57
CA THR A 718 -62.70 11.17 14.59
C THR A 718 -61.37 11.08 15.35
N SER A 719 -60.54 12.10 15.10
CA SER A 719 -59.56 12.75 15.99
C SER A 719 -60.16 13.24 17.34
N PRO A 720 -59.43 13.99 18.20
CA PRO A 720 -58.19 13.78 19.01
C PRO A 720 -58.58 13.93 20.53
N PRO A 721 -57.81 14.47 21.53
CA PRO A 721 -56.40 14.87 21.66
C PRO A 721 -55.67 14.44 22.96
N SER A 722 -54.36 14.77 23.00
CA SER A 722 -53.52 15.19 24.15
C SER A 722 -53.58 14.41 25.49
N LYS A 723 -52.44 13.85 25.87
CA LYS A 723 -51.62 14.36 26.99
C LYS A 723 -50.15 13.99 26.78
#